data_AF-A0A635R825-F1
#
_entry.id   AF-A0A635R825-F1
#
_cell.length_a   1.000
_cell.length_b   1.000
_cell.length_c   1.000
_cell.angle_alpha   90.00
_cell.angle_beta   90.00
_cell.angle_gamma   90.00
#
_symmetry.space_group_name_H-M   'P 1'
#
loop_
_entity.id
_entity.type
_entity.pdbx_description
1 polymer ?
#
loop_
_entity_poly.entity_id
_entity_poly.type
_entity_poly.pdbx_seq_one_letter_code
_entity_poly.pdbx_strand_id
1 'polypeptide(L)'
;MILGAANHGKDLQERVAQEYAKPEFHSKYNLDIGIPGAQGGDWGRERMVVAQEYYSNKDYDKNLGLTWTLNVRALETQSKFAETLFPTITVDTNDVGITVRTKVTTVSRGIMQALLSKDVVEDHRRPLHNALTDHTVLQDEAINIVPYVMETGENQEYFVSEELVPNETVRLGRVPPYPTNYLSFANDTLNLFQLSAHPGIVQEGYDETDEIAPGCALGSLLISVRKPTEEAKAGKFIKLHVRDMQFATFQRPAEGDGRELVLQFRRTAFSLNAKTTDWTGAAIPALQALGQNSYTLRYVITITMSLFTSGQFGGKVDISGHKLEIEGLYDATGNKVDTKSGTGKVILDGLKLELTGWRFDGTRTNENRRTQGLLLDPIWEQENYKLQYGSPILTKSPVGVEYDDTERLDDLISAVNIRNEQLAITQTLSYTEAVRNAAAAMITPWDKPAIRGLGRHWVAPWFKESDYKVDEVVQSLDTKEALINARQGLLQRIGSQVTQAIQDSRFIPALRLLTADPDILPKVIIATDEPTASMLLLVQGDQRLLGDRYEYEVVTTNDDRWRIYNAADDSWTRRLQWFLKVPTADDGSYCVLNWGNHFWSPIMVTNINIQRNGSTSKELAVQPRNAHICHCPITGLIWVKGITKLVEEKLAYNVSVEQNGQKQTEGGVAGNVAGDGKDKAGK
;
A
#
# COMPACT_ATOMS: atom_id res chain seq x y z
N MET A 1 -43.94 11.70 -42.83
CA MET A 1 -42.74 11.90 -41.99
C MET A 1 -41.53 12.54 -42.71
N ILE A 2 -41.67 13.17 -43.89
CA ILE A 2 -40.62 14.09 -44.44
C ILE A 2 -41.10 15.55 -44.57
N LEU A 3 -42.39 15.85 -44.36
CA LEU A 3 -42.92 17.23 -44.33
C LEU A 3 -43.10 17.81 -42.91
N GLY A 4 -42.74 17.07 -41.86
CA GLY A 4 -42.84 17.54 -40.46
C GLY A 4 -41.67 18.43 -40.01
N ALA A 5 -40.62 18.56 -40.81
CA ALA A 5 -39.42 19.34 -40.48
C ALA A 5 -39.45 20.78 -41.03
N ALA A 6 -40.59 21.25 -41.55
CA ALA A 6 -40.71 22.57 -42.18
C ALA A 6 -41.92 23.40 -41.67
N ASN A 7 -42.27 23.32 -40.39
CA ASN A 7 -43.24 24.22 -39.73
C ASN A 7 -44.67 24.34 -40.35
N HIS A 8 -45.15 23.31 -41.06
CA HIS A 8 -46.52 23.23 -41.59
C HIS A 8 -47.44 22.32 -40.73
N GLY A 9 -47.44 22.51 -39.40
CA GLY A 9 -48.24 21.67 -38.48
C GLY A 9 -49.76 21.81 -38.64
N LYS A 10 -50.24 23.01 -39.02
CA LYS A 10 -51.68 23.26 -39.25
C LYS A 10 -52.21 22.56 -40.50
N ASP A 11 -51.44 22.52 -41.58
CA ASP A 11 -51.82 21.82 -42.82
C ASP A 11 -51.98 20.30 -42.60
N LEU A 12 -51.20 19.74 -41.67
CA LEU A 12 -51.34 18.34 -41.27
C LEU A 12 -52.65 18.11 -40.50
N GLN A 13 -52.99 19.00 -39.57
CA GLN A 13 -54.24 18.91 -38.79
C GLN A 13 -55.48 19.08 -39.69
N GLU A 14 -55.46 20.00 -40.65
CA GLU A 14 -56.57 20.21 -41.60
C GLU A 14 -56.72 19.03 -42.57
N ARG A 15 -55.61 18.47 -43.08
CA ARG A 15 -55.67 17.29 -43.96
C ARG A 15 -56.14 16.04 -43.24
N VAL A 16 -55.74 15.87 -41.98
CA VAL A 16 -56.23 14.78 -41.12
C VAL A 16 -57.73 14.97 -40.85
N ALA A 17 -58.17 16.18 -40.51
CA ALA A 17 -59.60 16.48 -40.30
C ALA A 17 -60.45 16.23 -41.56
N GLN A 18 -59.95 16.55 -42.76
CA GLN A 18 -60.62 16.27 -44.04
C GLN A 18 -60.63 14.77 -44.39
N GLU A 19 -59.58 14.02 -44.05
CA GLU A 19 -59.54 12.56 -44.20
C GLU A 19 -60.59 11.87 -43.30
N TYR A 20 -60.77 12.35 -42.07
CA TYR A 20 -61.75 11.82 -41.12
C TYR A 20 -63.21 12.17 -41.47
N ALA A 21 -63.43 13.19 -42.30
CA ALA A 21 -64.76 13.58 -42.80
C ALA A 21 -65.25 12.68 -43.96
N LYS A 22 -64.42 11.76 -44.48
CA LYS A 22 -64.85 10.79 -45.49
C LYS A 22 -65.90 9.83 -44.89
N PRO A 23 -66.95 9.45 -45.65
CA PRO A 23 -68.05 8.62 -45.14
C PRO A 23 -67.62 7.28 -44.54
N GLU A 24 -66.47 6.76 -44.99
CA GLU A 24 -65.89 5.48 -44.55
C GLU A 24 -65.35 5.51 -43.10
N PHE A 25 -65.00 6.69 -42.57
CA PHE A 25 -64.43 6.85 -41.22
C PHE A 25 -65.42 7.47 -40.22
N HIS A 26 -66.39 8.25 -40.71
CA HIS A 26 -67.39 8.90 -39.85
C HIS A 26 -68.33 7.88 -39.19
N SER A 27 -68.75 6.83 -39.90
CA SER A 27 -69.69 5.82 -39.39
C SER A 27 -69.09 4.87 -38.34
N LYS A 28 -67.78 4.90 -38.10
CA LYS A 28 -67.08 3.94 -37.22
C LYS A 28 -66.66 4.50 -35.86
N TYR A 29 -66.58 5.83 -35.71
CA TYR A 29 -66.03 6.46 -34.51
C TYR A 29 -66.92 7.52 -33.84
N ASN A 30 -68.10 7.83 -34.40
CA ASN A 30 -69.20 8.57 -33.75
C ASN A 30 -68.78 9.75 -32.84
N LEU A 31 -67.91 10.63 -33.35
CA LEU A 31 -67.56 11.89 -32.72
C LEU A 31 -68.14 13.03 -33.56
N ASP A 32 -69.19 13.66 -33.04
CA ASP A 32 -69.71 14.91 -33.59
C ASP A 32 -68.71 16.03 -33.29
N ILE A 33 -68.00 16.48 -34.32
CA ILE A 33 -67.06 17.61 -34.21
C ILE A 33 -67.85 18.89 -34.54
N GLY A 34 -68.07 19.72 -33.51
CA GLY A 34 -68.66 21.05 -33.67
C GLY A 34 -67.77 21.96 -34.52
N ILE A 35 -68.30 22.44 -35.64
CA ILE A 35 -67.66 23.44 -36.51
C ILE A 35 -67.90 24.83 -35.87
N PRO A 36 -66.89 25.72 -35.79
CA PRO A 36 -67.08 27.06 -35.23
C PRO A 36 -67.96 27.90 -36.16
N GLY A 37 -69.17 28.27 -35.72
CA GLY A 37 -70.06 29.18 -36.47
C GLY A 37 -71.57 29.04 -36.29
N ALA A 38 -72.08 28.02 -35.58
CA ALA A 38 -73.52 27.86 -35.37
C ALA A 38 -73.99 28.60 -34.10
N GLN A 39 -74.72 29.70 -34.28
CA GLN A 39 -75.46 30.38 -33.20
C GLN A 39 -76.75 29.62 -32.86
N GLY A 40 -76.99 29.38 -31.56
CA GLY A 40 -78.32 29.18 -30.99
C GLY A 40 -78.46 27.95 -30.08
N GLY A 41 -78.68 28.18 -28.77
CA GLY A 41 -79.28 27.18 -27.88
C GLY A 41 -78.67 27.09 -26.48
N ASP A 42 -79.20 27.87 -25.55
CA ASP A 42 -78.96 27.81 -24.10
C ASP A 42 -79.48 26.46 -23.52
N TRP A 43 -78.63 25.75 -22.78
CA TRP A 43 -79.07 24.67 -21.89
C TRP A 43 -78.41 24.83 -20.52
N GLY A 44 -79.17 25.48 -19.63
CA GLY A 44 -78.92 25.68 -18.22
C GLY A 44 -78.43 24.41 -17.50
N ARG A 45 -77.45 24.58 -16.62
CA ARG A 45 -77.63 24.75 -15.16
C ARG A 45 -78.04 23.47 -14.43
N GLU A 46 -77.03 22.99 -13.69
CA GLU A 46 -77.07 22.35 -12.37
C GLU A 46 -77.15 20.81 -12.26
N ARG A 47 -75.95 20.27 -11.99
CA ARG A 47 -75.58 19.21 -11.04
C ARG A 47 -75.94 17.76 -11.38
N MET A 48 -74.93 17.03 -11.87
CA MET A 48 -74.37 15.90 -11.12
C MET A 48 -72.84 15.82 -11.30
N VAL A 49 -72.15 15.74 -10.18
CA VAL A 49 -70.69 15.69 -10.03
C VAL A 49 -70.17 14.34 -10.53
N VAL A 50 -69.21 14.37 -11.46
CA VAL A 50 -68.18 13.33 -11.57
C VAL A 50 -66.86 14.08 -11.67
N ALA A 51 -66.05 13.98 -10.62
CA ALA A 51 -64.69 14.51 -10.60
C ALA A 51 -63.86 13.77 -11.68
N GLN A 52 -63.46 14.49 -12.73
CA GLN A 52 -62.42 14.02 -13.64
C GLN A 52 -61.08 14.62 -13.19
N GLU A 53 -60.33 13.84 -12.42
CA GLU A 53 -58.90 14.07 -12.22
C GLU A 53 -58.19 13.92 -13.58
N TYR A 54 -57.55 15.00 -14.02
CA TYR A 54 -56.86 15.07 -15.30
C TYR A 54 -55.44 14.48 -15.14
N TYR A 55 -55.26 13.17 -15.41
CA TYR A 55 -53.93 12.58 -15.59
C TYR A 55 -53.48 12.81 -17.04
N SER A 56 -52.92 13.99 -17.32
CA SER A 56 -52.31 14.29 -18.61
C SER A 56 -50.84 13.87 -18.61
N ASN A 57 -50.45 12.98 -19.54
CA ASN A 57 -49.06 12.55 -19.76
C ASN A 57 -48.07 13.70 -20.04
N LYS A 58 -48.53 14.94 -20.30
CA LYS A 58 -47.66 16.11 -20.45
C LYS A 58 -46.81 16.41 -19.21
N ASP A 59 -47.27 16.07 -18.00
CA ASP A 59 -46.52 16.33 -16.78
C ASP A 59 -45.37 15.33 -16.58
N TYR A 60 -45.49 14.11 -17.13
CA TYR A 60 -44.41 13.10 -17.10
C TYR A 60 -43.25 13.47 -18.03
N ASP A 61 -43.52 13.95 -19.24
CA ASP A 61 -42.47 14.39 -20.16
C ASP A 61 -41.70 15.61 -19.60
N LYS A 62 -42.40 16.53 -18.92
CA LYS A 62 -41.77 17.66 -18.23
C LYS A 62 -40.88 17.19 -17.09
N ASN A 63 -41.35 16.26 -16.26
CA ASN A 63 -40.57 15.71 -15.14
C ASN A 63 -39.37 14.89 -15.62
N LEU A 64 -39.44 14.23 -16.78
CA LEU A 64 -38.32 13.50 -17.39
C LEU A 64 -37.21 14.46 -17.83
N GLY A 65 -37.55 15.59 -18.46
CA GLY A 65 -36.58 16.63 -18.82
C GLY A 65 -35.89 17.26 -17.62
N LEU A 66 -36.65 17.54 -16.54
CA LEU A 66 -36.12 18.03 -15.27
C LEU A 66 -35.22 16.99 -14.59
N THR A 67 -35.60 15.71 -14.65
CA THR A 67 -34.82 14.57 -14.13
C THR A 67 -33.48 14.43 -14.83
N TRP A 68 -33.47 14.51 -16.16
CA TRP A 68 -32.21 14.46 -16.92
C TRP A 68 -31.30 15.64 -16.57
N THR A 69 -31.85 16.85 -16.54
CA THR A 69 -31.11 18.08 -16.21
C THR A 69 -30.51 18.01 -14.81
N LEU A 70 -31.27 17.53 -13.81
CA LEU A 70 -30.77 17.36 -12.46
C LEU A 70 -29.64 16.34 -12.38
N ASN A 71 -29.77 15.18 -13.02
CA ASN A 71 -28.73 14.15 -12.94
C ASN A 71 -27.45 14.57 -13.67
N VAL A 72 -27.55 15.19 -14.84
CA VAL A 72 -26.37 15.71 -15.56
C VAL A 72 -25.71 16.81 -14.76
N ARG A 73 -26.46 17.82 -14.30
CA ARG A 73 -25.87 18.93 -13.53
C ARG A 73 -25.34 18.49 -12.17
N ALA A 74 -26.04 17.61 -11.45
CA ALA A 74 -25.57 17.10 -10.15
C ALA A 74 -24.33 16.21 -10.28
N LEU A 75 -24.14 15.52 -11.42
CA LEU A 75 -22.93 14.77 -11.73
C LEU A 75 -21.77 15.70 -12.13
N GLU A 76 -22.03 16.76 -12.90
CA GLU A 76 -21.02 17.70 -13.38
C GLU A 76 -20.50 18.67 -12.30
N THR A 77 -21.15 18.76 -11.13
CA THR A 77 -20.90 19.84 -10.16
C THR A 77 -20.61 19.39 -8.73
N GLN A 78 -20.19 18.13 -8.51
CA GLN A 78 -19.55 17.77 -7.24
C GLN A 78 -18.37 18.72 -6.98
N SER A 79 -18.19 19.18 -5.73
CA SER A 79 -17.14 20.15 -5.43
C SER A 79 -15.77 19.57 -5.80
N LYS A 80 -14.84 20.41 -6.28
CA LYS A 80 -13.50 19.98 -6.67
C LYS A 80 -12.82 19.17 -5.56
N PHE A 81 -13.03 19.57 -4.30
CA PHE A 81 -12.57 18.85 -3.12
C PHE A 81 -13.08 17.40 -3.09
N ALA A 82 -14.41 17.23 -3.20
CA ALA A 82 -15.03 15.93 -3.11
C ALA A 82 -14.73 15.06 -4.33
N GLU A 83 -14.69 15.62 -5.55
CA GLU A 83 -14.41 14.86 -6.78
C GLU A 83 -12.94 14.39 -6.86
N THR A 84 -12.00 15.20 -6.38
CA THR A 84 -10.57 14.81 -6.35
C THR A 84 -10.32 13.64 -5.39
N LEU A 85 -11.02 13.60 -4.26
CA LEU A 85 -10.89 12.53 -3.25
C LEU A 85 -11.76 11.30 -3.55
N PHE A 86 -12.95 11.52 -4.11
CA PHE A 86 -13.93 10.49 -4.42
C PHE A 86 -14.46 10.69 -5.85
N PRO A 87 -13.72 10.23 -6.87
CA PRO A 87 -14.18 10.28 -8.25
C PRO A 87 -15.52 9.57 -8.40
N THR A 88 -16.46 10.19 -9.11
CA THR A 88 -17.83 9.74 -9.20
C THR A 88 -18.01 8.59 -10.20
N ILE A 89 -18.71 7.53 -9.78
CA ILE A 89 -19.10 6.37 -10.58
C ILE A 89 -20.61 6.27 -10.57
N THR A 90 -21.23 6.31 -11.75
CA THR A 90 -22.68 6.14 -11.90
C THR A 90 -23.07 4.68 -11.81
N VAL A 91 -24.10 4.39 -11.02
CA VAL A 91 -24.67 3.05 -10.80
C VAL A 91 -26.07 3.01 -11.40
N ASP A 92 -26.52 1.85 -11.86
CA ASP A 92 -27.90 1.69 -12.32
C ASP A 92 -28.88 1.96 -11.17
N THR A 93 -29.95 2.67 -11.48
CA THR A 93 -31.13 2.91 -10.62
C THR A 93 -31.73 1.66 -9.98
N ASN A 94 -31.66 0.51 -10.66
CA ASN A 94 -32.21 -0.75 -10.14
C ASN A 94 -31.34 -1.41 -9.07
N ASP A 95 -30.04 -1.10 -9.04
CA ASP A 95 -29.10 -1.79 -8.16
C ASP A 95 -29.21 -1.23 -6.74
N VAL A 96 -29.45 -2.11 -5.77
CA VAL A 96 -29.63 -1.71 -4.36
C VAL A 96 -28.29 -1.51 -3.63
N GLY A 97 -27.21 -2.00 -4.23
CA GLY A 97 -25.87 -1.94 -3.71
C GLY A 97 -24.86 -2.29 -4.77
N ILE A 98 -23.59 -2.20 -4.39
CA ILE A 98 -22.47 -2.36 -5.30
C ILE A 98 -21.58 -3.43 -4.74
N THR A 99 -21.29 -4.39 -5.60
CA THR A 99 -20.28 -5.40 -5.35
C THR A 99 -18.98 -4.94 -5.95
N VAL A 100 -17.96 -4.78 -5.11
CA VAL A 100 -16.62 -4.46 -5.58
C VAL A 100 -15.71 -5.64 -5.31
N ARG A 101 -14.85 -5.96 -6.29
CA ARG A 101 -13.93 -7.09 -6.22
C ARG A 101 -12.52 -6.67 -6.58
N THR A 102 -11.54 -7.25 -5.90
CA THR A 102 -10.13 -7.13 -6.27
C THR A 102 -9.48 -8.51 -6.31
N LYS A 103 -8.51 -8.67 -7.20
CA LYS A 103 -7.74 -9.90 -7.35
C LYS A 103 -6.42 -9.74 -6.62
N VAL A 104 -6.18 -10.55 -5.59
CA VAL A 104 -4.90 -10.60 -4.88
C VAL A 104 -4.23 -11.92 -5.18
N THR A 105 -3.10 -11.87 -5.88
CA THR A 105 -2.27 -13.06 -6.10
C THR A 105 -1.52 -13.36 -4.81
N THR A 106 -1.69 -14.57 -4.28
CA THR A 106 -1.00 -15.05 -3.09
C THR A 106 -0.02 -16.17 -3.42
N VAL A 107 1.07 -16.22 -2.67
CA VAL A 107 2.10 -17.25 -2.71
C VAL A 107 1.90 -18.16 -1.50
N SER A 108 1.97 -19.46 -1.73
CA SER A 108 2.06 -20.45 -0.65
C SER A 108 2.90 -21.65 -1.06
N ARG A 109 3.50 -22.30 -0.08
CA ARG A 109 4.17 -23.61 -0.23
C ARG A 109 3.18 -24.78 -0.08
N GLY A 110 1.90 -24.50 0.11
CA GLY A 110 0.84 -25.48 0.36
C GLY A 110 0.81 -25.97 1.82
N ILE A 111 -0.33 -26.52 2.25
CA ILE A 111 -0.54 -27.00 3.62
C ILE A 111 -0.33 -28.52 3.66
N MET A 112 0.63 -29.02 4.43
CA MET A 112 0.77 -30.47 4.68
C MET A 112 -0.09 -30.88 5.86
N GLN A 113 -1.18 -31.62 5.61
CA GLN A 113 -1.95 -32.27 6.67
C GLN A 113 -1.34 -33.65 6.94
N ALA A 114 -0.46 -33.72 7.94
CA ALA A 114 0.13 -34.97 8.40
C ALA A 114 -0.79 -35.70 9.40
N LEU A 115 -0.50 -36.99 9.63
CA LEU A 115 -1.27 -37.84 10.56
C LEU A 115 -1.15 -37.35 12.03
N LEU A 116 -0.03 -36.74 12.38
CA LEU A 116 0.24 -36.15 13.69
C LEU A 116 0.28 -34.62 13.59
N SER A 117 -0.30 -33.94 14.58
CA SER A 117 -0.36 -32.47 14.62
C SER A 117 1.02 -31.80 14.61
N LYS A 118 2.05 -32.46 15.15
CA LYS A 118 3.43 -31.95 15.16
C LYS A 118 4.08 -31.85 13.77
N ASP A 119 3.59 -32.64 12.82
CA ASP A 119 4.12 -32.73 11.45
C ASP A 119 3.25 -31.95 10.45
N VAL A 120 2.18 -31.29 10.94
CA VAL A 120 1.35 -30.40 10.12
C VAL A 120 2.12 -29.11 9.87
N VAL A 121 2.36 -28.80 8.60
CA VAL A 121 3.00 -27.56 8.20
C VAL A 121 1.91 -26.62 7.68
N GLU A 122 1.55 -25.65 8.53
CA GLU A 122 0.72 -24.52 8.13
C GLU A 122 1.60 -23.45 7.48
N ASP A 123 1.38 -23.22 6.19
CA ASP A 123 1.97 -22.09 5.48
C ASP A 123 0.89 -21.03 5.24
N HIS A 124 0.99 -19.91 5.95
CA HIS A 124 0.07 -18.81 5.75
C HIS A 124 0.32 -18.18 4.38
N ARG A 125 -0.73 -18.14 3.55
CA ARG A 125 -0.69 -17.50 2.23
C ARG A 125 -0.24 -16.06 2.36
N ARG A 126 0.84 -15.69 1.66
CA ARG A 126 1.38 -14.32 1.64
C ARG A 126 1.05 -13.66 0.31
N PRO A 127 0.57 -12.41 0.28
CA PRO A 127 0.41 -11.67 -0.96
C PRO A 127 1.73 -11.55 -1.75
N LEU A 128 1.65 -11.66 -3.08
CA LEU A 128 2.83 -11.62 -3.96
C LEU A 128 3.59 -10.28 -3.89
N HIS A 129 2.88 -9.16 -3.72
CA HIS A 129 3.52 -7.84 -3.62
C HIS A 129 4.49 -7.74 -2.43
N ASN A 130 4.32 -8.58 -1.40
CA ASN A 130 5.24 -8.63 -0.26
C ASN A 130 6.65 -9.07 -0.66
N ALA A 131 6.79 -9.83 -1.75
CA ALA A 131 8.08 -10.32 -2.24
C ALA A 131 9.05 -9.20 -2.67
N LEU A 132 8.52 -8.01 -3.00
CA LEU A 132 9.35 -6.84 -3.33
C LEU A 132 10.03 -6.23 -2.09
N THR A 133 9.56 -6.57 -0.88
CA THR A 133 10.13 -6.08 0.39
C THR A 133 10.75 -7.18 1.23
N ASP A 134 10.21 -8.40 1.16
CA ASP A 134 10.66 -9.57 1.90
C ASP A 134 11.08 -10.66 0.92
N HIS A 135 12.39 -10.92 0.85
CA HIS A 135 12.96 -11.92 -0.04
C HIS A 135 12.47 -13.34 0.28
N THR A 136 12.04 -13.61 1.52
CA THR A 136 11.64 -14.95 1.96
C THR A 136 10.33 -15.44 1.34
N VAL A 137 9.53 -14.53 0.77
CA VAL A 137 8.24 -14.86 0.15
C VAL A 137 8.40 -15.69 -1.12
N LEU A 138 9.42 -15.39 -1.93
CA LEU A 138 9.72 -16.13 -3.17
C LEU A 138 10.97 -17.00 -3.06
N GLN A 139 11.74 -16.90 -1.97
CA GLN A 139 12.82 -17.82 -1.72
C GLN A 139 12.24 -19.22 -1.42
N ASP A 140 12.59 -20.18 -2.25
CA ASP A 140 12.28 -21.58 -2.03
C ASP A 140 13.55 -22.41 -2.12
N GLU A 141 13.79 -23.19 -1.08
CA GLU A 141 14.96 -24.05 -0.92
C GLU A 141 14.59 -25.53 -1.06
N ALA A 142 13.40 -25.85 -1.56
CA ALA A 142 12.89 -27.22 -1.65
C ALA A 142 13.80 -28.22 -2.41
N ILE A 143 14.68 -27.74 -3.29
CA ILE A 143 15.62 -28.55 -4.05
C ILE A 143 17.04 -28.59 -3.47
N ASN A 144 17.30 -27.89 -2.37
CA ASN A 144 18.62 -27.91 -1.73
C ASN A 144 18.89 -29.29 -1.13
N ILE A 145 20.12 -29.80 -1.29
CA ILE A 145 20.54 -31.06 -0.68
C ILE A 145 21.08 -30.73 0.71
N VAL A 146 20.24 -30.93 1.73
CA VAL A 146 20.61 -30.72 3.13
C VAL A 146 20.61 -32.07 3.86
N PRO A 147 21.77 -32.55 4.31
CA PRO A 147 21.87 -33.78 5.11
C PRO A 147 21.03 -33.70 6.40
N TYR A 148 20.32 -34.77 6.73
CA TYR A 148 19.41 -34.90 7.87
C TYR A 148 20.05 -35.77 8.97
N VAL A 149 20.04 -35.29 10.22
CA VAL A 149 20.47 -36.08 11.38
C VAL A 149 19.25 -36.85 11.90
N MET A 150 19.30 -38.18 11.87
CA MET A 150 18.17 -39.01 12.30
C MET A 150 17.95 -38.91 13.81
N GLU A 151 16.70 -38.76 14.24
CA GLU A 151 16.31 -38.77 15.67
C GLU A 151 16.71 -40.08 16.38
N THR A 152 16.80 -41.19 15.64
CA THR A 152 17.23 -42.51 16.14
C THR A 152 18.74 -42.61 16.38
N GLY A 153 19.53 -41.66 15.87
CA GLY A 153 20.99 -41.62 16.03
C GLY A 153 21.78 -42.55 15.09
N GLU A 154 21.11 -43.29 14.19
CA GLU A 154 21.75 -44.32 13.35
C GLU A 154 22.79 -43.76 12.36
N ASN A 155 22.68 -42.49 11.95
CA ASN A 155 23.57 -41.86 10.99
C ASN A 155 24.55 -40.84 11.61
N GLN A 156 24.67 -40.79 12.94
CA GLN A 156 25.53 -39.82 13.65
C GLN A 156 27.01 -39.89 13.25
N GLU A 157 27.49 -41.04 12.76
CA GLU A 157 28.88 -41.22 12.31
C GLU A 157 29.28 -40.29 11.16
N TYR A 158 28.33 -39.88 10.31
CA TYR A 158 28.60 -38.99 9.17
C TYR A 158 28.62 -37.51 9.56
N PHE A 159 28.22 -37.18 10.79
CA PHE A 159 28.09 -35.81 11.27
C PHE A 159 29.12 -35.47 12.33
N VAL A 160 29.41 -34.18 12.48
CA VAL A 160 30.10 -33.67 13.66
C VAL A 160 29.19 -33.86 14.89
N SER A 161 29.77 -34.30 16.00
CA SER A 161 29.03 -34.54 17.25
C SER A 161 28.28 -33.29 17.73
N GLU A 162 27.04 -33.48 18.19
CA GLU A 162 26.18 -32.42 18.73
C GLU A 162 26.80 -31.72 19.95
N GLU A 163 27.67 -32.41 20.70
CA GLU A 163 28.40 -31.81 21.82
C GLU A 163 29.46 -30.79 21.37
N LEU A 164 29.89 -30.84 20.11
CA LEU A 164 30.87 -29.91 19.53
C LEU A 164 30.16 -28.71 18.88
N VAL A 165 29.15 -28.99 18.05
CA VAL A 165 28.33 -27.97 17.38
C VAL A 165 26.86 -28.41 17.50
N PRO A 166 25.99 -27.58 18.08
CA PRO A 166 24.58 -27.93 18.22
C PRO A 166 23.93 -28.08 16.84
N ASN A 167 22.96 -28.99 16.74
CA ASN A 167 22.23 -29.23 15.50
C ASN A 167 21.44 -27.96 15.11
N GLU A 168 21.50 -27.59 13.83
CA GLU A 168 20.70 -26.51 13.27
C GLU A 168 19.40 -27.08 12.72
N THR A 169 18.29 -26.39 12.90
CA THR A 169 17.01 -26.80 12.29
C THR A 169 16.82 -26.10 10.96
N VAL A 170 16.60 -26.87 9.89
CA VAL A 170 16.33 -26.34 8.55
C VAL A 170 14.96 -26.80 8.08
N ARG A 171 14.25 -25.93 7.36
CA ARG A 171 12.97 -26.22 6.71
C ARG A 171 13.13 -26.11 5.21
N LEU A 172 13.00 -27.24 4.50
CA LEU A 172 12.98 -27.26 3.04
C LEU A 172 11.54 -27.27 2.53
N GLY A 173 11.12 -26.16 1.91
CA GLY A 173 9.79 -26.04 1.30
C GLY A 173 8.64 -26.37 2.26
N ARG A 174 7.83 -27.37 1.89
CA ARG A 174 6.66 -27.86 2.64
C ARG A 174 6.98 -28.91 3.72
N VAL A 175 8.23 -29.33 3.83
CA VAL A 175 8.65 -30.39 4.78
C VAL A 175 8.73 -29.84 6.21
N PRO A 176 8.39 -30.63 7.24
CA PRO A 176 8.62 -30.25 8.63
C PRO A 176 10.08 -29.85 8.89
N PRO A 177 10.33 -28.93 9.85
CA PRO A 177 11.69 -28.56 10.21
C PRO A 177 12.45 -29.79 10.73
N TYR A 178 13.66 -30.02 10.24
CA TYR A 178 14.47 -31.16 10.67
C TYR A 178 15.90 -30.74 11.04
N PRO A 179 16.55 -31.45 11.99
CA PRO A 179 17.91 -31.18 12.41
C PRO A 179 18.94 -31.54 11.32
N THR A 180 19.94 -30.69 11.16
CA THR A 180 21.11 -30.86 10.28
C THR A 180 22.38 -30.41 11.00
N ASN A 181 23.53 -30.96 10.59
CA ASN A 181 24.84 -30.56 11.11
C ASN A 181 25.92 -30.65 10.01
N TYR A 182 27.14 -30.23 10.32
CA TYR A 182 28.29 -30.39 9.43
C TYR A 182 28.62 -31.87 9.21
N LEU A 183 28.99 -32.21 7.99
CA LEU A 183 29.51 -33.53 7.63
C LEU A 183 30.94 -33.69 8.17
N SER A 184 31.23 -34.86 8.72
CA SER A 184 32.54 -35.20 9.26
C SER A 184 33.53 -35.55 8.14
N PHE A 185 34.81 -35.27 8.37
CA PHE A 185 35.91 -35.77 7.53
C PHE A 185 36.42 -37.16 7.95
N ALA A 186 35.82 -37.77 8.98
CA ALA A 186 36.26 -39.07 9.52
C ALA A 186 35.96 -40.25 8.59
N ASN A 187 34.93 -40.12 7.75
CA ASN A 187 34.55 -41.14 6.78
C ASN A 187 34.99 -40.71 5.38
N ASP A 188 35.78 -41.56 4.73
CA ASP A 188 36.32 -41.30 3.39
C ASP A 188 35.25 -41.37 2.29
N THR A 189 34.13 -42.04 2.56
CA THR A 189 33.04 -42.22 1.59
C THR A 189 31.69 -41.96 2.25
N LEU A 190 30.83 -41.19 1.59
CA LEU A 190 29.46 -40.91 2.06
C LEU A 190 28.51 -40.73 0.89
N ASN A 191 27.21 -40.93 1.12
CA ASN A 191 26.18 -40.73 0.10
C ASN A 191 25.24 -39.59 0.50
N LEU A 192 25.28 -38.49 -0.26
CA LEU A 192 24.49 -37.28 -0.01
C LEU A 192 22.99 -37.51 -0.21
N PHE A 193 22.58 -38.36 -1.15
CA PHE A 193 21.16 -38.69 -1.34
C PHE A 193 20.63 -39.51 -0.17
N GLN A 194 21.40 -40.51 0.29
CA GLN A 194 21.03 -41.28 1.47
C GLN A 194 20.94 -40.39 2.72
N LEU A 195 21.90 -39.49 2.91
CA LEU A 195 21.92 -38.59 4.06
C LEU A 195 20.86 -37.48 4.00
N SER A 196 20.36 -37.12 2.81
CA SER A 196 19.30 -36.10 2.63
C SER A 196 17.90 -36.70 2.43
N ALA A 197 17.75 -38.02 2.55
CA ALA A 197 16.47 -38.72 2.45
C ALA A 197 15.65 -38.56 3.75
N HIS A 198 15.01 -37.40 3.91
CA HIS A 198 14.04 -37.20 4.98
C HIS A 198 12.67 -37.77 4.57
N PRO A 199 11.93 -38.47 5.46
CA PRO A 199 10.62 -39.07 5.14
C PRO A 199 9.59 -38.07 4.61
N GLY A 200 9.69 -36.80 5.01
CA GLY A 200 8.85 -35.72 4.50
C GLY A 200 9.24 -35.17 3.12
N ILE A 201 10.44 -35.47 2.61
CA ILE A 201 10.87 -35.12 1.24
C ILE A 201 10.58 -36.29 0.29
N VAL A 202 11.04 -37.51 0.64
CA VAL A 202 10.81 -38.72 -0.16
C VAL A 202 10.59 -39.91 0.77
N GLN A 203 9.40 -40.50 0.71
CA GLN A 203 9.02 -41.62 1.58
C GLN A 203 9.70 -42.95 1.17
N GLU A 204 10.00 -43.13 -0.13
CA GLU A 204 10.67 -44.31 -0.67
C GLU A 204 12.19 -44.11 -0.90
N GLY A 205 12.72 -42.92 -0.59
CA GLY A 205 14.10 -42.54 -0.91
C GLY A 205 14.30 -42.05 -2.35
N TYR A 206 15.50 -41.54 -2.66
CA TYR A 206 15.86 -41.09 -4.01
C TYR A 206 16.14 -42.28 -4.94
N ASP A 207 15.79 -42.13 -6.22
CA ASP A 207 15.94 -43.19 -7.23
C ASP A 207 16.88 -42.78 -8.38
N GLU A 208 17.04 -43.67 -9.36
CA GLU A 208 17.94 -43.46 -10.51
C GLU A 208 17.56 -42.27 -11.41
N THR A 209 16.36 -41.68 -11.22
CA THR A 209 15.91 -40.50 -11.95
C THR A 209 16.31 -39.19 -11.28
N ASP A 210 16.80 -39.24 -10.04
CA ASP A 210 17.28 -38.06 -9.31
C ASP A 210 18.77 -37.79 -9.65
N GLU A 211 19.10 -36.53 -9.92
CA GLU A 211 20.46 -36.10 -10.24
C GLU A 211 20.85 -34.84 -9.44
N ILE A 212 22.13 -34.70 -9.12
CA ILE A 212 22.71 -33.49 -8.53
C ILE A 212 23.01 -32.49 -9.64
N ALA A 213 22.56 -31.25 -9.49
CA ALA A 213 22.74 -30.22 -10.50
C ALA A 213 24.24 -29.88 -10.72
N PRO A 214 24.67 -29.68 -11.97
CA PRO A 214 26.04 -29.27 -12.30
C PRO A 214 26.25 -27.81 -11.89
N GLY A 215 26.83 -27.61 -10.70
CA GLY A 215 27.01 -26.30 -10.09
C GLY A 215 27.20 -26.36 -8.57
N CYS A 216 27.40 -27.55 -8.01
CA CYS A 216 27.66 -27.74 -6.60
C CYS A 216 29.05 -27.23 -6.19
N ALA A 217 29.15 -26.85 -4.93
CA ALA A 217 30.35 -26.30 -4.32
C ALA A 217 30.49 -26.78 -2.88
N LEU A 218 31.68 -26.52 -2.33
CA LEU A 218 31.92 -26.60 -0.90
C LEU A 218 31.30 -25.36 -0.24
N GLY A 219 30.31 -25.52 0.63
CA GLY A 219 29.58 -24.39 1.21
C GLY A 219 30.36 -23.69 2.33
N SER A 220 30.61 -24.44 3.41
CA SER A 220 31.35 -23.93 4.56
C SER A 220 32.20 -25.01 5.22
N LEU A 221 33.33 -24.60 5.80
CA LEU A 221 34.23 -25.45 6.56
C LEU A 221 34.20 -25.07 8.04
N LEU A 222 34.37 -26.08 8.88
CA LEU A 222 34.49 -25.95 10.33
C LEU A 222 35.93 -26.28 10.74
N ILE A 223 36.56 -25.37 11.48
CA ILE A 223 37.92 -25.55 12.01
C ILE A 223 37.88 -25.47 13.52
N SER A 224 38.44 -26.47 14.19
CA SER A 224 38.69 -26.42 15.64
C SER A 224 40.03 -25.75 15.92
N VAL A 225 40.00 -24.76 16.82
CA VAL A 225 41.18 -24.08 17.36
C VAL A 225 41.23 -24.35 18.86
N ARG A 226 42.24 -25.09 19.31
CA ARG A 226 42.40 -25.46 20.72
C ARG A 226 43.85 -25.47 21.18
N LYS A 227 44.08 -25.54 22.48
CA LYS A 227 45.41 -25.87 23.00
C LYS A 227 45.66 -27.38 22.84
N PRO A 228 46.91 -27.84 22.66
CA PRO A 228 47.21 -29.26 22.46
C PRO A 228 46.73 -30.18 23.58
N THR A 229 46.61 -29.65 24.81
CA THR A 229 46.19 -30.38 26.01
C THR A 229 44.67 -30.40 26.20
N GLU A 230 43.90 -29.68 25.39
CA GLU A 230 42.45 -29.57 25.50
C GLU A 230 41.77 -30.60 24.59
N GLU A 231 40.71 -31.25 25.09
CA GLU A 231 39.86 -32.11 24.26
C GLU A 231 39.10 -31.29 23.20
N ALA A 232 38.64 -31.94 22.13
CA ALA A 232 37.91 -31.27 21.04
C ALA A 232 36.67 -30.50 21.53
N LYS A 233 36.03 -30.97 22.62
CA LYS A 233 34.88 -30.34 23.28
C LYS A 233 35.20 -29.00 23.96
N ALA A 234 36.46 -28.78 24.33
CA ALA A 234 36.93 -27.53 24.92
C ALA A 234 37.47 -26.53 23.87
N GLY A 235 37.62 -26.96 22.61
CA GLY A 235 38.06 -26.11 21.51
C GLY A 235 36.98 -25.14 21.05
N LYS A 236 37.41 -23.98 20.53
CA LYS A 236 36.53 -23.01 19.86
C LYS A 236 36.52 -23.30 18.35
N PHE A 237 35.41 -23.05 17.67
CA PHE A 237 35.22 -23.38 16.26
C PHE A 237 35.13 -22.13 15.39
N ILE A 238 35.82 -22.16 14.25
CA ILE A 238 35.75 -21.11 13.24
C ILE A 238 34.96 -21.64 12.06
N LYS A 239 33.91 -20.92 11.67
CA LYS A 239 33.14 -21.17 10.45
C LYS A 239 33.76 -20.37 9.30
N LEU A 240 34.25 -21.06 8.28
CA LEU A 240 34.72 -20.44 7.04
C LEU A 240 33.69 -20.64 5.94
N HIS A 241 33.21 -19.55 5.35
CA HIS A 241 32.37 -19.60 4.15
C HIS A 241 33.26 -19.69 2.92
N VAL A 242 33.14 -20.77 2.15
CA VAL A 242 34.05 -21.07 1.03
C VAL A 242 33.35 -21.21 -0.33
N ARG A 243 32.01 -21.18 -0.38
CA ARG A 243 31.19 -21.34 -1.61
C ARG A 243 31.74 -20.59 -2.82
N ASP A 244 31.98 -19.30 -2.69
CA ASP A 244 32.36 -18.41 -3.80
C ASP A 244 33.89 -18.23 -3.94
N MET A 245 34.68 -19.08 -3.27
CA MET A 245 36.13 -19.05 -3.37
C MET A 245 36.64 -19.76 -4.61
N GLN A 246 37.83 -19.36 -5.06
CA GLN A 246 38.53 -20.06 -6.13
C GLN A 246 38.74 -21.52 -5.74
N PHE A 247 38.47 -22.43 -6.69
CA PHE A 247 38.59 -23.87 -6.53
C PHE A 247 37.60 -24.54 -5.54
N ALA A 248 36.58 -23.82 -5.06
CA ALA A 248 35.54 -24.39 -4.18
C ALA A 248 34.39 -25.08 -4.95
N THR A 249 34.34 -24.95 -6.28
CA THR A 249 33.32 -25.56 -7.14
C THR A 249 33.76 -26.94 -7.64
N PHE A 250 32.82 -27.87 -7.71
CA PHE A 250 33.03 -29.18 -8.32
C PHE A 250 33.04 -29.02 -9.85
N GLN A 251 34.06 -29.56 -10.51
CA GLN A 251 34.27 -29.42 -11.96
C GLN A 251 34.38 -30.78 -12.61
N ARG A 252 34.00 -30.88 -13.89
CA ARG A 252 34.21 -32.13 -14.63
C ARG A 252 35.71 -32.43 -14.75
N PRO A 253 36.14 -33.69 -14.54
CA PRO A 253 37.51 -34.09 -14.80
C PRO A 253 37.83 -34.00 -16.30
N ALA A 254 39.11 -33.84 -16.63
CA ALA A 254 39.56 -33.70 -18.02
C ALA A 254 39.36 -35.00 -18.84
N GLU A 255 39.42 -36.14 -18.18
CA GLU A 255 39.16 -37.47 -18.71
C GLU A 255 38.39 -38.27 -17.66
N GLY A 256 37.41 -39.07 -18.06
CA GLY A 256 36.60 -39.87 -17.13
C GLY A 256 35.13 -39.96 -17.53
N ASP A 257 34.32 -40.50 -16.63
CA ASP A 257 32.87 -40.57 -16.78
C ASP A 257 32.25 -39.16 -16.75
N GLY A 258 31.28 -38.89 -17.62
CA GLY A 258 30.62 -37.59 -17.72
C GLY A 258 29.74 -37.23 -16.52
N ARG A 259 29.51 -38.19 -15.61
CA ARG A 259 28.73 -38.06 -14.37
C ARG A 259 29.59 -37.84 -13.12
N GLU A 260 30.92 -37.84 -13.26
CA GLU A 260 31.84 -37.52 -12.18
C GLU A 260 32.16 -36.03 -12.17
N LEU A 261 32.17 -35.45 -10.97
CA LEU A 261 32.69 -34.12 -10.70
C LEU A 261 33.78 -34.20 -9.64
N VAL A 262 34.87 -33.48 -9.84
CA VAL A 262 36.02 -33.45 -8.95
C VAL A 262 36.17 -32.04 -8.36
N LEU A 263 36.34 -31.97 -7.06
CA LEU A 263 36.72 -30.76 -6.34
C LEU A 263 38.20 -30.85 -5.98
N GLN A 264 38.94 -29.77 -6.29
CA GLN A 264 40.34 -29.63 -5.92
C GLN A 264 40.57 -28.27 -5.28
N PHE A 265 40.12 -28.12 -4.03
CA PHE A 265 40.37 -26.91 -3.25
C PHE A 265 41.85 -26.89 -2.87
N ARG A 266 42.67 -26.16 -3.64
CA ARG A 266 44.12 -26.27 -3.59
C ARG A 266 44.76 -25.05 -2.94
N ARG A 267 45.50 -25.31 -1.85
CA ARG A 267 46.41 -24.36 -1.21
C ARG A 267 45.79 -22.98 -0.92
N THR A 268 44.50 -22.94 -0.54
CA THR A 268 43.82 -21.69 -0.22
C THR A 268 44.30 -21.17 1.13
N ALA A 269 44.84 -19.96 1.15
CA ALA A 269 45.45 -19.37 2.35
C ALA A 269 44.43 -18.56 3.16
N PHE A 270 44.44 -18.78 4.47
CA PHE A 270 43.65 -18.07 5.46
C PHE A 270 44.57 -17.53 6.56
N SER A 271 44.09 -16.52 7.29
CA SER A 271 44.84 -15.89 8.38
C SER A 271 44.03 -15.82 9.67
N LEU A 272 44.64 -16.15 10.80
CA LEU A 272 44.10 -15.94 12.15
C LEU A 272 44.89 -14.86 12.86
N ASN A 273 44.17 -14.02 13.59
CA ASN A 273 44.74 -13.01 14.48
C ASN A 273 43.98 -12.99 15.81
N ALA A 274 44.41 -12.17 16.75
CA ALA A 274 43.75 -12.06 18.06
C ALA A 274 42.33 -11.48 18.02
N LYS A 275 41.95 -10.84 16.91
CA LYS A 275 40.59 -10.34 16.69
C LYS A 275 39.67 -11.42 16.13
N THR A 276 40.20 -12.59 15.79
CA THR A 276 39.39 -13.69 15.27
C THR A 276 38.55 -14.28 16.40
N THR A 277 37.23 -14.25 16.21
CA THR A 277 36.26 -14.76 17.17
C THR A 277 35.78 -16.15 16.76
N ASP A 278 35.29 -16.88 17.74
CA ASP A 278 34.53 -18.11 17.59
C ASP A 278 33.25 -17.86 16.76
N TRP A 279 32.62 -18.93 16.25
CA TRP A 279 31.35 -18.85 15.52
C TRP A 279 30.20 -18.23 16.33
N THR A 280 30.30 -18.24 17.67
CA THR A 280 29.39 -17.60 18.62
C THR A 280 29.73 -16.14 18.94
N GLY A 281 30.84 -15.61 18.38
CA GLY A 281 31.36 -14.27 18.68
C GLY A 281 32.26 -14.19 19.92
N ALA A 282 32.52 -15.32 20.60
CA ALA A 282 33.42 -15.37 21.76
C ALA A 282 34.90 -15.26 21.35
N ALA A 283 35.73 -14.64 22.19
CA ALA A 283 37.18 -14.65 22.00
C ALA A 283 37.74 -16.07 22.17
N ILE A 284 38.73 -16.44 21.34
CA ILE A 284 39.38 -17.76 21.38
C ILE A 284 40.59 -17.71 22.32
N PRO A 285 40.58 -18.38 23.49
CA PRO A 285 41.66 -18.29 24.47
C PRO A 285 43.02 -18.76 23.93
N ALA A 286 43.01 -19.73 23.01
CA ALA A 286 44.22 -20.23 22.35
C ALA A 286 44.91 -19.18 21.47
N LEU A 287 44.20 -18.14 21.01
CA LEU A 287 44.75 -17.06 20.18
C LEU A 287 45.25 -15.86 21.00
N GLN A 288 45.12 -15.86 22.34
CA GLN A 288 45.54 -14.74 23.18
C GLN A 288 47.04 -14.44 23.07
N ALA A 289 47.87 -15.47 22.93
CA ALA A 289 49.32 -15.34 22.76
C ALA A 289 49.72 -14.67 21.42
N LEU A 290 48.87 -14.76 20.39
CA LEU A 290 49.05 -14.04 19.13
C LEU A 290 48.77 -12.54 19.31
N GLY A 291 47.80 -12.19 20.15
CA GLY A 291 47.44 -10.80 20.44
C GLY A 291 48.48 -10.06 21.27
N GLN A 292 49.04 -10.73 22.28
CA GLN A 292 50.10 -10.17 23.11
C GLN A 292 51.36 -9.79 22.30
N ASN A 293 51.63 -10.51 21.22
CA ASN A 293 52.80 -10.29 20.37
C ASN A 293 52.47 -9.61 19.02
N SER A 294 51.22 -9.23 18.78
CA SER A 294 50.74 -8.66 17.50
C SER A 294 51.09 -9.53 16.27
N TYR A 295 50.98 -10.85 16.43
CA TYR A 295 51.29 -11.81 15.38
C TYR A 295 50.02 -12.27 14.63
N THR A 296 50.19 -12.55 13.34
CA THR A 296 49.16 -13.13 12.47
C THR A 296 49.63 -14.50 11.99
N LEU A 297 48.81 -15.52 12.24
CA LEU A 297 49.08 -16.88 11.80
C LEU A 297 48.47 -17.09 10.42
N ARG A 298 49.27 -17.55 9.45
CA ARG A 298 48.77 -17.94 8.12
C ARG A 298 48.75 -19.46 8.00
N TYR A 299 47.63 -20.00 7.57
CA TYR A 299 47.42 -21.42 7.36
C TYR A 299 46.77 -21.65 6.00
N VAL A 300 46.92 -22.87 5.50
CA VAL A 300 46.55 -23.27 4.16
C VAL A 300 45.74 -24.54 4.24
N ILE A 301 44.64 -24.58 3.49
CA ILE A 301 43.75 -25.74 3.42
C ILE A 301 43.86 -26.35 2.01
N THR A 302 43.95 -27.68 1.96
CA THR A 302 43.82 -28.44 0.72
C THR A 302 42.80 -29.56 0.90
N ILE A 303 41.82 -29.66 0.01
CA ILE A 303 40.78 -30.68 0.02
C ILE A 303 40.61 -31.21 -1.41
N THR A 304 40.59 -32.54 -1.55
CA THR A 304 40.31 -33.23 -2.81
C THR A 304 39.15 -34.18 -2.61
N MET A 305 38.11 -34.04 -3.44
CA MET A 305 36.91 -34.88 -3.41
C MET A 305 36.46 -35.23 -4.82
N SER A 306 35.84 -36.38 -5.00
CA SER A 306 35.02 -36.70 -6.18
C SER A 306 33.56 -36.91 -5.77
N LEU A 307 32.65 -36.50 -6.64
CA LEU A 307 31.19 -36.57 -6.48
C LEU A 307 30.60 -37.17 -7.75
N PHE A 308 29.70 -38.13 -7.61
CA PHE A 308 28.95 -38.71 -8.72
C PHE A 308 27.53 -38.14 -8.76
N THR A 309 27.12 -37.54 -9.89
CA THR A 309 25.86 -36.79 -9.99
C THR A 309 24.64 -37.69 -10.15
N SER A 310 24.77 -38.82 -10.85
CA SER A 310 23.67 -39.74 -11.21
C SER A 310 24.16 -41.16 -11.50
N GLY A 311 23.23 -42.13 -11.63
CA GLY A 311 23.52 -43.53 -11.97
C GLY A 311 23.81 -44.43 -10.76
N GLN A 312 24.55 -45.53 -10.98
CA GLN A 312 24.79 -46.56 -9.94
C GLN A 312 25.48 -46.01 -8.67
N PHE A 313 26.29 -44.96 -8.82
CA PHE A 313 26.96 -44.28 -7.71
C PHE A 313 26.35 -42.91 -7.40
N GLY A 314 25.13 -42.63 -7.85
CA GLY A 314 24.46 -41.33 -7.67
C GLY A 314 24.48 -40.86 -6.21
N GLY A 315 24.92 -39.62 -6.00
CA GLY A 315 25.02 -38.99 -4.68
C GLY A 315 26.24 -39.39 -3.86
N LYS A 316 27.08 -40.32 -4.33
CA LYS A 316 28.30 -40.72 -3.63
C LYS A 316 29.38 -39.63 -3.71
N VAL A 317 29.98 -39.33 -2.57
CA VAL A 317 31.15 -38.47 -2.40
C VAL A 317 32.30 -39.31 -1.85
N ASP A 318 33.43 -39.27 -2.54
CA ASP A 318 34.67 -39.87 -2.10
C ASP A 318 35.68 -38.77 -1.76
N ILE A 319 36.11 -38.71 -0.50
CA ILE A 319 37.08 -37.76 0.00
C ILE A 319 38.47 -38.38 -0.12
N SER A 320 39.21 -38.01 -1.17
CA SER A 320 40.55 -38.55 -1.42
C SER A 320 41.62 -37.98 -0.49
N GLY A 321 41.38 -36.81 0.09
CA GLY A 321 42.29 -36.23 1.07
C GLY A 321 41.91 -34.83 1.52
N HIS A 322 42.19 -34.55 2.79
CA HIS A 322 42.04 -33.23 3.39
C HIS A 322 43.28 -32.93 4.24
N LYS A 323 43.80 -31.71 4.15
CA LYS A 323 44.98 -31.29 4.91
C LYS A 323 44.89 -29.82 5.28
N LEU A 324 45.22 -29.53 6.54
CA LEU A 324 45.45 -28.18 7.04
C LEU A 324 46.93 -28.06 7.42
N GLU A 325 47.62 -27.10 6.81
CA GLU A 325 49.02 -26.82 7.08
C GLU A 325 49.20 -25.38 7.56
N ILE A 326 50.04 -25.18 8.57
CA ILE A 326 50.45 -23.84 8.99
C ILE A 326 51.60 -23.39 8.09
N GLU A 327 51.41 -22.29 7.37
CA GLU A 327 52.41 -21.74 6.44
C GLU A 327 53.49 -20.93 7.17
N GLY A 328 53.08 -20.21 8.22
CA GLY A 328 54.00 -19.45 9.06
C GLY A 328 53.30 -18.41 9.92
N LEU A 329 54.09 -17.81 10.80
CA LEU A 329 53.70 -16.70 11.67
C LEU A 329 54.29 -15.40 11.11
N TYR A 330 53.49 -14.33 11.07
CA TYR A 330 53.89 -13.03 10.55
C TYR A 330 53.73 -11.96 11.63
N ASP A 331 54.70 -11.05 11.71
CA ASP A 331 54.62 -9.90 12.61
C ASP A 331 53.71 -8.77 12.08
N ALA A 332 53.52 -7.73 12.88
CA ALA A 332 52.71 -6.56 12.50
C ALA A 332 53.23 -5.81 11.26
N THR A 333 54.50 -6.00 10.92
CA THR A 333 55.15 -5.43 9.72
C THR A 333 55.12 -6.38 8.52
N GLY A 334 54.59 -7.59 8.66
CA GLY A 334 54.50 -8.60 7.61
C GLY A 334 55.75 -9.46 7.42
N ASN A 335 56.74 -9.40 8.32
CA ASN A 335 57.91 -10.26 8.27
C ASN A 335 57.60 -11.63 8.89
N LYS A 336 58.20 -12.68 8.31
CA LYS A 336 58.05 -14.05 8.80
C LYS A 336 58.84 -14.24 10.10
N VAL A 337 58.15 -14.61 11.16
CA VAL A 337 58.74 -14.97 12.46
C VAL A 337 59.27 -16.41 12.39
N ASP A 338 60.42 -16.69 13.00
CA ASP A 338 60.96 -18.05 13.06
C ASP A 338 60.02 -18.97 13.85
N THR A 339 59.60 -20.04 13.20
CA THR A 339 58.68 -21.05 13.74
C THR A 339 59.41 -22.25 14.33
N LYS A 340 60.75 -22.32 14.19
CA LYS A 340 61.58 -23.44 14.66
C LYS A 340 62.32 -23.15 15.95
N SER A 341 62.43 -21.87 16.35
CA SER A 341 63.08 -21.45 17.59
C SER A 341 62.41 -20.20 18.19
N GLY A 342 62.63 -19.92 19.48
CA GLY A 342 62.13 -18.71 20.16
C GLY A 342 60.61 -18.65 20.41
N THR A 343 60.09 -17.44 20.56
CA THR A 343 58.68 -17.16 20.91
C THR A 343 57.68 -17.71 19.88
N GLY A 344 58.06 -17.76 18.59
CA GLY A 344 57.21 -18.30 17.52
C GLY A 344 56.95 -19.80 17.66
N LYS A 345 57.96 -20.58 18.08
CA LYS A 345 57.80 -22.01 18.37
C LYS A 345 56.86 -22.25 19.56
N VAL A 346 57.01 -21.49 20.64
CA VAL A 346 56.17 -21.62 21.84
C VAL A 346 54.69 -21.37 21.54
N ILE A 347 54.39 -20.39 20.67
CA ILE A 347 53.02 -20.07 20.25
C ILE A 347 52.43 -21.18 19.37
N LEU A 348 53.22 -21.74 18.44
CA LEU A 348 52.78 -22.83 17.57
C LEU A 348 52.61 -24.14 18.34
N ASP A 349 53.54 -24.48 19.23
CA ASP A 349 53.43 -25.66 20.10
C ASP A 349 52.23 -25.53 21.05
N GLY A 350 51.76 -24.32 21.34
CA GLY A 350 50.55 -24.04 22.13
C GLY A 350 49.24 -24.04 21.34
N LEU A 351 49.27 -24.26 20.02
CA LEU A 351 48.10 -24.18 19.13
C LEU A 351 47.88 -25.47 18.35
N LYS A 352 46.67 -26.01 18.40
CA LYS A 352 46.22 -27.12 17.58
C LYS A 352 45.07 -26.67 16.67
N LEU A 353 45.30 -26.77 15.35
CA LEU A 353 44.34 -26.47 14.30
C LEU A 353 43.93 -27.77 13.61
N GLU A 354 42.64 -28.09 13.63
CA GLU A 354 42.09 -29.28 12.98
C GLU A 354 40.88 -28.91 12.12
N LEU A 355 40.83 -29.46 10.91
CA LEU A 355 39.65 -29.37 10.06
C LEU A 355 38.63 -30.41 10.55
N THR A 356 37.48 -29.98 11.06
CA THR A 356 36.55 -30.87 11.77
C THR A 356 35.31 -31.24 10.96
N GLY A 357 34.85 -30.38 10.08
CA GLY A 357 33.67 -30.69 9.27
C GLY A 357 33.46 -29.74 8.09
N TRP A 358 32.50 -30.11 7.24
CA TRP A 358 32.18 -29.37 6.03
C TRP A 358 30.68 -29.39 5.74
N ARG A 359 30.20 -28.45 4.93
CA ARG A 359 28.84 -28.45 4.37
C ARG A 359 28.90 -28.50 2.86
N PHE A 360 28.05 -29.36 2.31
CA PHE A 360 27.77 -29.38 0.90
C PHE A 360 26.85 -28.21 0.53
N ASP A 361 27.10 -27.58 -0.61
CA ASP A 361 26.23 -26.55 -1.17
C ASP A 361 25.90 -26.94 -2.60
N GLY A 362 24.68 -27.43 -2.80
CA GLY A 362 24.23 -27.90 -4.10
C GLY A 362 22.75 -28.24 -4.07
N THR A 363 22.17 -28.23 -5.27
CA THR A 363 20.76 -28.53 -5.49
C THR A 363 20.61 -29.81 -6.29
N ARG A 364 19.50 -30.50 -6.10
CA ARG A 364 19.07 -31.55 -7.03
C ARG A 364 18.37 -30.97 -8.25
N THR A 365 18.46 -31.67 -9.36
CA THR A 365 17.65 -31.40 -10.54
C THR A 365 16.23 -31.91 -10.28
N ASN A 366 15.22 -31.06 -10.48
CA ASN A 366 13.81 -31.43 -10.35
C ASN A 366 13.19 -31.74 -11.72
N GLU A 367 13.92 -32.43 -12.61
CA GLU A 367 13.44 -32.78 -13.95
C GLU A 367 12.30 -33.81 -13.91
N ASN A 368 12.33 -34.71 -12.93
CA ASN A 368 11.25 -35.64 -12.64
C ASN A 368 9.98 -34.96 -12.08
N ARG A 369 10.05 -33.66 -11.75
CA ARG A 369 8.97 -32.84 -11.16
C ARG A 369 8.38 -33.44 -9.88
N ARG A 370 9.17 -34.26 -9.15
CA ARG A 370 8.73 -34.91 -7.91
C ARG A 370 8.51 -33.90 -6.79
N THR A 371 9.22 -32.76 -6.83
CA THR A 371 9.10 -31.72 -5.80
C THR A 371 8.29 -30.55 -6.31
N GLN A 372 7.25 -30.24 -5.54
CA GLN A 372 6.42 -29.08 -5.78
C GLN A 372 7.14 -27.82 -5.30
N GLY A 373 7.25 -26.82 -6.18
CA GLY A 373 7.72 -25.48 -5.81
C GLY A 373 6.59 -24.61 -5.25
N LEU A 374 6.82 -23.30 -5.23
CA LEU A 374 5.82 -22.32 -4.80
C LEU A 374 4.56 -22.33 -5.67
N LEU A 375 3.40 -22.22 -5.03
CA LEU A 375 2.10 -22.11 -5.66
C LEU A 375 1.64 -20.65 -5.68
N LEU A 376 1.21 -20.21 -6.85
CA LEU A 376 0.60 -18.90 -7.07
C LEU A 376 -0.91 -19.07 -7.21
N ASP A 377 -1.64 -18.63 -6.20
CA ASP A 377 -3.11 -18.71 -6.15
C ASP A 377 -3.72 -17.30 -6.30
N PRO A 378 -4.48 -17.02 -7.36
CA PRO A 378 -5.27 -15.81 -7.46
C PRO A 378 -6.54 -15.91 -6.61
N ILE A 379 -6.64 -15.08 -5.57
CA ILE A 379 -7.82 -15.02 -4.70
C ILE A 379 -8.62 -13.76 -5.04
N TRP A 380 -9.93 -13.92 -5.18
CA TRP A 380 -10.86 -12.80 -5.35
C TRP A 380 -11.43 -12.42 -3.99
N GLU A 381 -11.18 -11.18 -3.59
CA GLU A 381 -11.75 -10.58 -2.38
C GLU A 381 -12.88 -9.65 -2.80
N GLN A 382 -14.04 -9.80 -2.16
CA GLN A 382 -15.26 -9.07 -2.52
C GLN A 382 -15.85 -8.37 -1.31
N GLU A 383 -16.23 -7.11 -1.47
CA GLU A 383 -17.04 -6.38 -0.50
C GLU A 383 -18.33 -5.87 -1.16
N ASN A 384 -19.43 -5.98 -0.41
CA ASN A 384 -20.72 -5.47 -0.84
C ASN A 384 -21.06 -4.21 -0.04
N TYR A 385 -21.36 -3.14 -0.75
CA TYR A 385 -21.76 -1.86 -0.14
C TYR A 385 -23.20 -1.55 -0.48
N LYS A 386 -23.97 -1.16 0.54
CA LYS A 386 -25.36 -0.71 0.36
C LYS A 386 -25.37 0.76 -0.07
N LEU A 387 -26.16 1.08 -1.11
CA LEU A 387 -26.44 2.45 -1.50
C LEU A 387 -27.74 2.89 -0.83
N GLN A 388 -27.66 3.74 0.19
CA GLN A 388 -28.82 4.15 0.97
C GLN A 388 -29.51 5.36 0.33
N TYR A 389 -30.83 5.42 0.46
CA TYR A 389 -31.57 6.64 0.15
C TYR A 389 -31.32 7.68 1.23
N GLY A 390 -30.94 8.88 0.83
CA GLY A 390 -30.91 10.04 1.70
C GLY A 390 -32.32 10.52 2.05
N SER A 391 -32.41 11.40 3.04
CA SER A 391 -33.64 12.17 3.33
C SER A 391 -34.07 13.00 2.11
N PRO A 392 -35.38 13.11 1.81
CA PRO A 392 -35.85 13.91 0.68
C PRO A 392 -35.57 15.40 0.89
N ILE A 393 -35.19 16.08 -0.18
CA ILE A 393 -35.04 17.54 -0.25
C ILE A 393 -36.21 18.05 -1.10
N LEU A 394 -36.94 19.04 -0.59
CA LEU A 394 -38.16 19.54 -1.22
C LEU A 394 -38.22 21.06 -1.23
N THR A 395 -38.76 21.62 -2.31
CA THR A 395 -39.20 23.02 -2.38
C THR A 395 -40.72 23.05 -2.45
N LYS A 396 -41.35 24.07 -1.86
CA LYS A 396 -42.81 24.26 -1.91
C LYS A 396 -43.14 25.50 -2.73
N SER A 397 -44.18 25.45 -3.54
CA SER A 397 -44.79 26.65 -4.13
C SER A 397 -46.08 27.01 -3.39
N PRO A 398 -46.32 28.31 -3.12
CA PRO A 398 -47.59 28.78 -2.59
C PRO A 398 -48.73 28.53 -3.59
N VAL A 399 -49.94 28.31 -3.07
CA VAL A 399 -51.13 28.05 -3.87
C VAL A 399 -51.51 29.33 -4.63
N GLY A 400 -51.55 29.27 -5.96
CA GLY A 400 -52.00 30.37 -6.83
C GLY A 400 -50.91 31.20 -7.52
N VAL A 401 -49.62 30.88 -7.34
CA VAL A 401 -48.51 31.52 -8.08
C VAL A 401 -47.82 30.49 -8.97
N GLU A 402 -47.77 30.75 -10.28
CA GLU A 402 -46.91 30.00 -11.20
C GLU A 402 -45.47 30.48 -11.04
N TYR A 403 -44.68 29.74 -10.25
CA TYR A 403 -43.23 29.88 -10.22
C TYR A 403 -42.60 29.04 -11.35
N ASP A 404 -41.47 29.48 -11.89
CA ASP A 404 -40.70 28.69 -12.85
C ASP A 404 -40.10 27.45 -12.16
N ASP A 405 -40.48 26.27 -12.64
CA ASP A 405 -39.99 24.98 -12.11
C ASP A 405 -38.47 24.82 -12.36
N THR A 406 -37.90 25.58 -13.30
CA THR A 406 -36.47 25.54 -13.66
C THR A 406 -35.59 26.16 -12.58
N GLU A 407 -35.93 27.34 -12.06
CA GLU A 407 -35.18 28.01 -10.99
C GLU A 407 -35.19 27.19 -9.69
N ARG A 408 -36.34 26.57 -9.39
CA ARG A 408 -36.49 25.68 -8.22
C ARG A 408 -35.67 24.39 -8.36
N LEU A 409 -35.47 23.92 -9.59
CA LEU A 409 -34.59 22.78 -9.85
C LEU A 409 -33.13 23.14 -9.58
N ASP A 410 -32.69 24.35 -9.96
CA ASP A 410 -31.32 24.82 -9.74
C ASP A 410 -31.00 24.99 -8.24
N ASP A 411 -31.96 25.46 -7.44
CA ASP A 411 -31.85 25.48 -5.97
C ASP A 411 -31.71 24.06 -5.39
N LEU A 412 -32.51 23.11 -5.89
CA LEU A 412 -32.43 21.70 -5.47
C LEU A 412 -31.10 21.06 -5.86
N ILE A 413 -30.59 21.32 -7.06
CA ILE A 413 -29.28 20.82 -7.52
C ILE A 413 -28.18 21.32 -6.58
N SER A 414 -28.18 22.62 -6.27
CA SER A 414 -27.21 23.23 -5.37
C SER A 414 -27.27 22.64 -3.96
N ALA A 415 -28.48 22.42 -3.42
CA ALA A 415 -28.65 21.76 -2.12
C ALA A 415 -28.15 20.30 -2.10
N VAL A 416 -28.38 19.54 -3.17
CA VAL A 416 -27.86 18.18 -3.34
C VAL A 416 -26.33 18.18 -3.38
N ASN A 417 -25.72 19.10 -4.12
CA ASN A 417 -24.27 19.19 -4.25
C ASN A 417 -23.58 19.53 -2.93
N ILE A 418 -24.08 20.54 -2.21
CA ILE A 418 -23.56 20.91 -0.88
C ILE A 418 -23.69 19.73 0.08
N ARG A 419 -24.81 19.01 0.06
CA ARG A 419 -24.99 17.80 0.88
C ARG A 419 -23.96 16.72 0.52
N ASN A 420 -23.70 16.49 -0.75
CA ASN A 420 -22.75 15.48 -1.21
C ASN A 420 -21.33 15.82 -0.73
N GLU A 421 -20.92 17.07 -0.80
CA GLU A 421 -19.64 17.54 -0.26
C GLU A 421 -19.56 17.32 1.26
N GLN A 422 -20.63 17.68 1.99
CA GLN A 422 -20.70 17.49 3.44
C GLN A 422 -20.63 16.01 3.85
N LEU A 423 -21.23 15.11 3.07
CA LEU A 423 -21.13 13.67 3.25
C LEU A 423 -19.71 13.16 2.97
N ALA A 424 -19.05 13.64 1.91
CA ALA A 424 -17.66 13.29 1.60
C ALA A 424 -16.70 13.68 2.73
N ILE A 425 -16.87 14.89 3.29
CA ILE A 425 -16.07 15.36 4.43
C ILE A 425 -16.33 14.48 5.66
N THR A 426 -17.60 14.22 5.99
CA THR A 426 -17.97 13.37 7.14
C THR A 426 -17.38 11.96 7.01
N GLN A 427 -17.45 11.37 5.81
CA GLN A 427 -16.87 10.06 5.52
C GLN A 427 -15.35 10.07 5.65
N THR A 428 -14.68 11.12 5.18
CA THR A 428 -13.22 11.28 5.32
C THR A 428 -12.80 11.36 6.78
N LEU A 429 -13.50 12.17 7.60
CA LEU A 429 -13.21 12.32 9.02
C LEU A 429 -13.36 11.00 9.79
N SER A 430 -14.50 10.34 9.63
CA SER A 430 -14.78 9.05 10.29
C SER A 430 -13.83 7.94 9.85
N TYR A 431 -13.49 7.87 8.56
CA TYR A 431 -12.53 6.87 8.08
C TYR A 431 -11.11 7.15 8.57
N THR A 432 -10.72 8.42 8.72
CA THR A 432 -9.41 8.78 9.30
C THR A 432 -9.25 8.23 10.72
N GLU A 433 -10.29 8.30 11.55
CA GLU A 433 -10.28 7.71 12.89
C GLU A 433 -10.20 6.18 12.85
N ALA A 434 -10.91 5.55 11.90
CA ALA A 434 -10.81 4.11 11.70
C ALA A 434 -9.38 3.69 11.28
N VAL A 435 -8.72 4.46 10.40
CA VAL A 435 -7.32 4.22 9.99
C VAL A 435 -6.36 4.39 11.17
N ARG A 436 -6.56 5.42 12.00
CA ARG A 436 -5.78 5.61 13.25
C ARG A 436 -5.85 4.37 14.15
N ASN A 437 -7.06 3.85 14.39
CA ASN A 437 -7.26 2.67 15.23
C ASN A 437 -6.68 1.40 14.60
N ALA A 438 -6.83 1.25 13.27
CA ALA A 438 -6.28 0.11 12.54
C ALA A 438 -4.75 0.09 12.54
N ALA A 439 -4.10 1.24 12.36
CA ALA A 439 -2.65 1.37 12.41
C ALA A 439 -2.09 1.06 13.81
N ALA A 440 -2.80 1.48 14.87
CA ALA A 440 -2.38 1.20 16.25
C ALA A 440 -2.56 -0.27 16.67
N ALA A 441 -3.48 -1.01 16.01
CA ALA A 441 -3.79 -2.40 16.35
C ALA A 441 -2.90 -3.43 15.65
N MET A 442 -1.98 -3.02 14.77
CA MET A 442 -1.09 -3.96 14.07
C MET A 442 -0.05 -4.56 15.02
N ILE A 443 0.05 -5.89 15.06
CA ILE A 443 1.08 -6.60 15.82
C ILE A 443 2.29 -6.85 14.92
N THR A 444 2.01 -7.29 13.69
CA THR A 444 3.01 -7.42 12.64
C THR A 444 2.69 -6.50 11.46
N PRO A 445 3.70 -6.03 10.72
CA PRO A 445 3.48 -5.26 9.49
C PRO A 445 2.73 -6.01 8.37
N TRP A 446 2.38 -7.28 8.56
CA TRP A 446 1.73 -8.14 7.57
C TRP A 446 0.28 -8.48 7.93
N ASP A 447 -0.20 -8.02 9.08
CA ASP A 447 -1.55 -8.29 9.55
C ASP A 447 -2.56 -7.59 8.64
N LYS A 448 -3.66 -8.29 8.32
CA LYS A 448 -4.79 -7.71 7.58
C LYS A 448 -5.69 -6.98 8.57
N PRO A 449 -5.74 -5.62 8.58
CA PRO A 449 -6.59 -4.91 9.52
C PRO A 449 -8.08 -5.11 9.19
N ALA A 450 -8.93 -5.19 10.21
CA ALA A 450 -10.38 -5.25 10.05
C ALA A 450 -11.00 -3.86 9.78
N ILE A 451 -10.48 -3.13 8.79
CA ILE A 451 -10.99 -1.83 8.34
C ILE A 451 -11.80 -1.98 7.05
N ARG A 452 -12.80 -1.13 6.83
CA ARG A 452 -13.56 -1.11 5.57
C ARG A 452 -12.66 -0.74 4.38
N GLY A 453 -12.87 -1.38 3.23
CA GLY A 453 -12.15 -1.07 2.00
C GLY A 453 -11.22 -2.18 1.52
N LEU A 454 -11.25 -2.46 0.21
CA LEU A 454 -10.44 -3.51 -0.41
C LEU A 454 -8.93 -3.20 -0.46
N GLY A 455 -8.52 -1.94 -0.28
CA GLY A 455 -7.12 -1.55 -0.24
C GLY A 455 -6.33 -2.19 0.89
N ARG A 456 -6.99 -2.61 1.98
CA ARG A 456 -6.37 -3.34 3.11
C ARG A 456 -5.68 -4.65 2.72
N HIS A 457 -6.07 -5.26 1.60
CA HIS A 457 -5.47 -6.50 1.13
C HIS A 457 -4.18 -6.27 0.32
N TRP A 458 -3.92 -5.01 -0.07
CA TRP A 458 -2.79 -4.59 -0.88
C TRP A 458 -1.75 -3.79 -0.10
N VAL A 459 -2.18 -3.07 0.93
CA VAL A 459 -1.36 -2.10 1.65
C VAL A 459 -1.59 -2.23 3.15
N ALA A 460 -0.52 -2.11 3.94
CA ALA A 460 -0.60 -1.98 5.38
C ALA A 460 -1.16 -0.58 5.77
N PRO A 461 -2.06 -0.50 6.76
CA PRO A 461 -2.62 0.76 7.20
C PRO A 461 -1.53 1.64 7.81
N TRP A 462 -1.53 2.93 7.46
CA TRP A 462 -0.56 3.89 7.97
C TRP A 462 -1.25 5.19 8.38
N PHE A 463 -0.94 5.63 9.60
CA PHE A 463 -1.43 6.90 10.15
C PHE A 463 -0.34 7.57 10.96
N LYS A 464 -0.12 8.86 10.71
CA LYS A 464 0.72 9.71 11.55
C LYS A 464 0.08 11.07 11.72
N GLU A 465 0.02 11.49 12.97
CA GLU A 465 -0.45 12.81 13.38
C GLU A 465 0.74 13.64 13.85
N SER A 466 0.81 14.89 13.43
CA SER A 466 1.88 15.80 13.85
C SER A 466 1.39 17.23 14.01
N ASP A 467 1.95 17.92 14.99
CA ASP A 467 1.68 19.34 15.23
C ASP A 467 2.76 20.21 14.56
N TYR A 468 2.33 21.14 13.71
CA TYR A 468 3.18 22.17 13.11
C TYR A 468 2.85 23.53 13.70
N LYS A 469 3.72 24.02 14.59
CA LYS A 469 3.65 25.37 15.12
C LYS A 469 4.49 26.29 14.24
N VAL A 470 3.84 27.26 13.61
CA VAL A 470 4.51 28.22 12.71
C VAL A 470 5.46 29.14 13.48
N ASP A 471 5.07 29.51 14.71
CA ASP A 471 5.80 30.48 15.54
C ASP A 471 7.20 30.01 15.96
N GLU A 472 7.38 28.70 16.19
CA GLU A 472 8.66 28.12 16.59
C GLU A 472 9.65 27.99 15.42
N VAL A 473 9.13 27.86 14.19
CA VAL A 473 9.94 27.67 12.97
C VAL A 473 10.38 29.01 12.38
N VAL A 474 9.60 30.07 12.59
CA VAL A 474 9.84 31.40 12.04
C VAL A 474 10.54 32.30 13.06
N GLN A 475 11.86 32.17 13.16
CA GLN A 475 12.69 33.05 13.99
C GLN A 475 13.10 34.36 13.28
N SER A 476 12.91 34.46 11.96
CA SER A 476 13.23 35.68 11.21
C SER A 476 12.22 36.80 11.50
N LEU A 477 12.74 38.02 11.57
CA LEU A 477 11.99 39.28 11.69
C LEU A 477 11.57 39.83 10.31
N ASP A 478 12.21 39.38 9.22
CA ASP A 478 11.85 39.78 7.87
C ASP A 478 10.62 38.99 7.40
N THR A 479 9.57 39.71 7.00
CA THR A 479 8.25 39.17 6.63
C THR A 479 8.30 38.30 5.38
N LYS A 480 9.21 38.58 4.45
CA LYS A 480 9.39 37.78 3.23
C LYS A 480 10.06 36.44 3.53
N GLU A 481 11.13 36.44 4.31
CA GLU A 481 11.85 35.23 4.70
C GLU A 481 11.05 34.37 5.67
N ALA A 482 10.30 35.00 6.56
CA ALA A 482 9.45 34.34 7.54
C ALA A 482 8.45 33.38 6.88
N LEU A 483 7.77 33.87 5.84
CA LEU A 483 6.76 33.09 5.15
C LEU A 483 7.40 31.96 4.33
N ILE A 484 8.52 32.21 3.65
CA ILE A 484 9.28 31.18 2.91
C ILE A 484 9.76 30.07 3.85
N ASN A 485 10.30 30.41 5.02
CA ASN A 485 10.78 29.44 6.00
C ASN A 485 9.65 28.58 6.58
N ALA A 486 8.48 29.18 6.86
CA ALA A 486 7.29 28.43 7.28
C ALA A 486 6.84 27.42 6.20
N ARG A 487 6.86 27.83 4.92
CA ARG A 487 6.51 26.94 3.81
C ARG A 487 7.48 25.76 3.70
N GLN A 488 8.78 26.03 3.67
CA GLN A 488 9.80 24.98 3.57
C GLN A 488 9.73 24.01 4.75
N GLY A 489 9.51 24.51 5.97
CA GLY A 489 9.32 23.68 7.15
C GLY A 489 8.09 22.77 7.08
N LEU A 490 6.96 23.28 6.58
CA LEU A 490 5.73 22.49 6.40
C LEU A 490 5.91 21.43 5.30
N LEU A 491 6.49 21.81 4.16
CA LEU A 491 6.72 20.91 3.02
C LEU A 491 7.69 19.78 3.36
N GLN A 492 8.79 20.09 4.07
CA GLN A 492 9.74 19.06 4.53
C GLN A 492 9.06 18.04 5.45
N ARG A 493 8.11 18.49 6.29
CA ARG A 493 7.33 17.59 7.15
C ARG A 493 6.36 16.73 6.34
N ILE A 494 5.65 17.31 5.38
CA ILE A 494 4.77 16.55 4.47
C ILE A 494 5.58 15.52 3.70
N GLY A 495 6.70 15.92 3.07
CA GLY A 495 7.57 15.03 2.31
C GLY A 495 8.16 13.90 3.16
N SER A 496 8.59 14.20 4.39
CA SER A 496 9.05 13.18 5.35
C SER A 496 7.95 12.19 5.71
N GLN A 497 6.73 12.67 5.99
CA GLN A 497 5.58 11.81 6.28
C GLN A 497 5.20 10.93 5.09
N VAL A 498 5.08 11.51 3.89
CA VAL A 498 4.71 10.79 2.67
C VAL A 498 5.75 9.72 2.34
N THR A 499 7.05 10.03 2.45
CA THR A 499 8.12 9.06 2.16
C THR A 499 8.10 7.90 3.16
N GLN A 500 7.93 8.18 4.46
CA GLN A 500 7.79 7.13 5.48
C GLN A 500 6.55 6.29 5.23
N ALA A 501 5.41 6.92 4.92
CA ALA A 501 4.19 6.21 4.61
C ALA A 501 4.36 5.28 3.43
N ILE A 502 4.94 5.74 2.32
CA ILE A 502 5.15 4.91 1.12
C ILE A 502 6.04 3.70 1.42
N GLN A 503 7.08 3.87 2.25
CA GLN A 503 7.98 2.80 2.65
C GLN A 503 7.32 1.80 3.60
N ASP A 504 6.74 2.28 4.69
CA ASP A 504 6.19 1.43 5.76
C ASP A 504 4.90 0.73 5.33
N SER A 505 4.06 1.40 4.54
CA SER A 505 2.79 0.85 4.03
C SER A 505 2.97 -0.10 2.84
N ARG A 506 4.14 -0.09 2.19
CA ARG A 506 4.44 -0.85 0.96
C ARG A 506 3.58 -0.45 -0.23
N PHE A 507 3.24 0.84 -0.34
CA PHE A 507 2.41 1.35 -1.42
C PHE A 507 3.05 1.17 -2.82
N ILE A 508 4.36 1.42 -2.97
CA ILE A 508 5.06 1.24 -4.27
C ILE A 508 5.01 -0.21 -4.76
N PRO A 509 5.34 -1.22 -3.93
CA PRO A 509 5.14 -2.63 -4.29
C PRO A 509 3.73 -2.96 -4.80
N ALA A 510 2.70 -2.45 -4.12
CA ALA A 510 1.31 -2.65 -4.52
C ALA A 510 0.99 -1.94 -5.85
N LEU A 511 1.48 -0.70 -6.02
CA LEU A 511 1.29 0.11 -7.22
C LEU A 511 1.92 -0.54 -8.46
N ARG A 512 3.16 -1.04 -8.33
CA ARG A 512 3.88 -1.73 -9.41
C ARG A 512 3.15 -2.99 -9.85
N LEU A 513 2.58 -3.75 -8.91
CA LEU A 513 1.82 -4.95 -9.24
C LEU A 513 0.47 -4.62 -9.90
N LEU A 514 -0.17 -3.51 -9.52
CA LEU A 514 -1.45 -3.09 -10.09
C LEU A 514 -1.30 -2.53 -11.52
N THR A 515 -0.25 -1.75 -11.76
CA THR A 515 -0.05 -1.01 -13.03
C THR A 515 0.88 -1.73 -14.00
N ALA A 516 1.63 -2.74 -13.53
CA ALA A 516 2.71 -3.42 -14.25
C ALA A 516 3.85 -2.49 -14.70
N ASP A 517 3.93 -1.27 -14.17
CA ASP A 517 4.96 -0.27 -14.46
C ASP A 517 5.95 -0.17 -13.27
N PRO A 518 7.27 -0.37 -13.47
CA PRO A 518 8.26 -0.25 -12.41
C PRO A 518 8.54 1.20 -11.96
N ASP A 519 8.30 2.20 -12.82
CA ASP A 519 8.75 3.58 -12.62
C ASP A 519 7.62 4.52 -12.16
N ILE A 520 6.39 4.02 -12.10
CA ILE A 520 5.24 4.81 -11.68
C ILE A 520 5.33 5.26 -10.21
N LEU A 521 4.97 6.51 -9.97
CA LEU A 521 4.96 7.14 -8.65
C LEU A 521 3.55 7.63 -8.31
N PRO A 522 3.14 7.58 -7.02
CA PRO A 522 1.86 8.12 -6.61
C PRO A 522 1.82 9.65 -6.71
N LYS A 523 0.64 10.18 -7.05
CA LYS A 523 0.29 11.58 -6.91
C LYS A 523 -0.18 11.85 -5.47
N VAL A 524 0.29 12.92 -4.85
CA VAL A 524 -0.07 13.31 -3.48
C VAL A 524 -1.18 14.37 -3.52
N ILE A 525 -2.33 14.07 -2.94
CA ILE A 525 -3.42 15.05 -2.78
C ILE A 525 -3.33 15.65 -1.39
N ILE A 526 -3.30 16.98 -1.30
CA ILE A 526 -3.27 17.72 -0.04
C ILE A 526 -4.60 18.46 0.12
N ALA A 527 -5.36 18.08 1.14
CA ALA A 527 -6.61 18.70 1.54
C ALA A 527 -6.38 19.66 2.73
N THR A 528 -6.83 20.91 2.61
CA THR A 528 -6.70 21.91 3.68
C THR A 528 -7.74 23.04 3.55
N ASP A 529 -7.69 24.06 4.42
CA ASP A 529 -8.53 25.25 4.34
C ASP A 529 -7.95 26.30 3.38
N GLU A 530 -8.82 27.15 2.81
CA GLU A 530 -8.45 28.16 1.81
C GLU A 530 -7.31 29.09 2.26
N PRO A 531 -7.29 29.64 3.50
CA PRO A 531 -6.18 30.45 3.98
C PRO A 531 -4.83 29.71 4.03
N THR A 532 -4.80 28.46 4.54
CA THR A 532 -3.56 27.67 4.57
C THR A 532 -3.05 27.38 3.17
N ALA A 533 -3.95 26.99 2.26
CA ALA A 533 -3.57 26.73 0.88
C ALA A 533 -3.02 27.99 0.19
N SER A 534 -3.77 29.10 0.21
CA SER A 534 -3.37 30.36 -0.43
C SER A 534 -2.07 30.93 0.14
N MET A 535 -1.92 30.93 1.47
CA MET A 535 -0.77 31.56 2.11
C MET A 535 0.47 30.66 2.15
N LEU A 536 0.35 29.34 2.32
CA LEU A 536 1.49 28.44 2.52
C LEU A 536 1.77 27.50 1.35
N LEU A 537 0.80 27.22 0.47
CA LEU A 537 0.95 26.18 -0.56
C LEU A 537 0.76 26.69 -2.00
N LEU A 538 0.01 27.78 -2.23
CA LEU A 538 -0.40 28.27 -3.54
C LEU A 538 0.20 29.67 -3.83
N VAL A 539 1.49 29.77 -4.18
CA VAL A 539 2.06 31.02 -4.75
C VAL A 539 3.04 30.72 -5.90
N GLN A 540 3.06 31.66 -6.86
CA GLN A 540 3.80 31.69 -8.13
C GLN A 540 5.30 31.34 -8.02
N GLY A 541 5.72 30.39 -8.85
CA GLY A 541 7.11 30.30 -9.32
C GLY A 541 7.75 28.91 -9.26
N ASP A 542 7.23 27.99 -8.43
CA ASP A 542 7.82 26.66 -8.30
C ASP A 542 6.73 25.58 -8.13
N GLN A 543 6.59 24.73 -9.14
CA GLN A 543 5.67 23.59 -9.14
C GLN A 543 6.30 22.34 -8.47
N ARG A 544 7.47 22.46 -7.82
CA ARG A 544 8.25 21.33 -7.26
C ARG A 544 8.25 21.28 -5.72
N LEU A 545 7.15 21.65 -5.08
CA LEU A 545 7.07 21.83 -3.62
C LEU A 545 7.32 20.57 -2.75
N LEU A 546 7.22 19.34 -3.31
CA LEU A 546 7.59 18.10 -2.62
C LEU A 546 8.88 17.45 -3.17
N GLY A 547 9.68 18.23 -3.92
CA GLY A 547 10.81 17.75 -4.71
C GLY A 547 10.40 17.24 -6.10
N ASP A 548 11.38 16.91 -6.94
CA ASP A 548 11.16 16.44 -8.33
C ASP A 548 10.52 15.04 -8.42
N ARG A 549 10.41 14.33 -7.29
CA ARG A 549 10.01 12.93 -7.25
C ARG A 549 8.50 12.71 -7.19
N TYR A 550 7.72 13.61 -6.61
CA TYR A 550 6.28 13.39 -6.41
C TYR A 550 5.45 14.56 -6.93
N GLU A 551 4.51 14.26 -7.81
CA GLU A 551 3.48 15.23 -8.22
C GLU A 551 2.48 15.43 -7.09
N TYR A 552 2.02 16.67 -6.89
CA TYR A 552 1.02 16.98 -5.88
C TYR A 552 -0.10 17.86 -6.43
N GLU A 553 -1.27 17.78 -5.79
CA GLU A 553 -2.41 18.63 -6.03
C GLU A 553 -3.00 19.11 -4.71
N VAL A 554 -3.24 20.42 -4.59
CA VAL A 554 -3.82 21.03 -3.39
C VAL A 554 -5.30 21.30 -3.63
N VAL A 555 -6.15 20.82 -2.73
CA VAL A 555 -7.59 21.03 -2.73
C VAL A 555 -8.04 21.71 -1.43
N THR A 556 -9.00 22.62 -1.55
CA THR A 556 -9.46 23.44 -0.43
C THR A 556 -10.92 23.17 -0.09
N THR A 557 -11.27 23.35 1.19
CA THR A 557 -12.64 23.32 1.67
C THR A 557 -12.89 24.42 2.70
N ASN A 558 -14.12 24.93 2.76
CA ASN A 558 -14.53 25.99 3.67
C ASN A 558 -15.27 25.48 4.93
N ASP A 559 -15.42 24.16 5.06
CA ASP A 559 -16.12 23.52 6.17
C ASP A 559 -15.46 23.81 7.53
N ASP A 560 -16.28 24.15 8.53
CA ASP A 560 -15.82 24.48 9.87
C ASP A 560 -15.05 23.35 10.55
N ARG A 561 -15.32 22.07 10.24
CA ARG A 561 -14.65 20.93 10.89
C ARG A 561 -13.18 20.79 10.48
N TRP A 562 -12.75 21.50 9.45
CA TRP A 562 -11.33 21.61 9.08
C TRP A 562 -10.57 22.68 9.87
N ARG A 563 -11.27 23.47 10.71
CA ARG A 563 -10.70 24.49 11.58
C ARG A 563 -11.25 24.38 13.00
N ILE A 564 -10.36 24.22 13.98
CA ILE A 564 -10.76 24.18 15.39
C ILE A 564 -10.36 25.50 16.03
N TYR A 565 -11.36 26.26 16.49
CA TYR A 565 -11.11 27.48 17.26
C TYR A 565 -10.64 27.12 18.67
N ASN A 566 -9.45 27.59 19.03
CA ASN A 566 -8.93 27.44 20.39
C ASN A 566 -9.20 28.72 21.19
N ALA A 567 -10.19 28.65 22.09
CA ALA A 567 -10.60 29.77 22.93
C ALA A 567 -9.52 30.25 23.92
N ALA A 568 -8.51 29.43 24.23
CA ALA A 568 -7.44 29.80 25.15
C ALA A 568 -6.37 30.71 24.50
N ASP A 569 -6.19 30.60 23.19
CA ASP A 569 -5.10 31.28 22.45
C ASP A 569 -5.62 32.27 21.38
N ASP A 570 -6.94 32.51 21.35
CA ASP A 570 -7.66 33.30 20.34
C ASP A 570 -7.18 32.99 18.90
N SER A 571 -7.02 31.69 18.60
CA SER A 571 -6.40 31.26 17.35
C SER A 571 -7.05 30.03 16.76
N TRP A 572 -6.98 29.96 15.42
CA TRP A 572 -7.50 28.84 14.65
C TRP A 572 -6.42 27.79 14.41
N THR A 573 -6.64 26.59 14.92
CA THR A 573 -5.87 25.40 14.56
C THR A 573 -6.47 24.79 13.31
N ARG A 574 -5.66 24.64 12.25
CA ARG A 574 -6.12 24.24 10.93
C ARG A 574 -5.68 22.82 10.59
N ARG A 575 -6.57 22.07 9.96
CA ARG A 575 -6.32 20.69 9.54
C ARG A 575 -5.69 20.68 8.15
N LEU A 576 -4.54 20.04 8.02
CA LEU A 576 -3.97 19.65 6.74
C LEU A 576 -3.90 18.12 6.72
N GLN A 577 -4.49 17.52 5.70
CA GLN A 577 -4.49 16.08 5.53
C GLN A 577 -4.07 15.73 4.12
N TRP A 578 -3.26 14.69 3.95
CA TRP A 578 -2.83 14.24 2.64
C TRP A 578 -3.24 12.79 2.35
N PHE A 579 -3.36 12.50 1.06
CA PHE A 579 -3.80 11.22 0.49
C PHE A 579 -2.97 10.86 -0.74
N LEU A 580 -3.02 9.60 -1.14
CA LEU A 580 -2.34 9.09 -2.34
C LEU A 580 -3.36 8.78 -3.44
N LYS A 581 -3.01 9.10 -4.70
CA LYS A 581 -3.76 8.79 -5.90
C LYS A 581 -2.85 8.17 -6.96
N VAL A 582 -3.37 7.20 -7.71
CA VAL A 582 -2.70 6.58 -8.84
C VAL A 582 -2.86 7.50 -10.07
N PRO A 583 -1.77 7.91 -10.75
CA PRO A 583 -1.83 8.89 -11.83
C PRO A 583 -2.49 8.39 -13.12
N THR A 584 -2.50 7.08 -13.37
CA THR A 584 -3.02 6.45 -14.60
C THR A 584 -4.44 5.89 -14.48
N ALA A 585 -5.08 6.02 -13.31
CA ALA A 585 -6.47 5.65 -13.18
C ALA A 585 -7.32 6.76 -13.81
N ASP A 586 -7.95 6.47 -14.95
CA ASP A 586 -8.92 7.38 -15.58
C ASP A 586 -9.93 7.85 -14.52
N ASP A 587 -10.18 9.16 -14.46
CA ASP A 587 -11.17 9.74 -13.54
C ASP A 587 -12.53 9.08 -13.80
N GLY A 588 -13.08 8.40 -12.79
CA GLY A 588 -14.29 7.58 -12.90
C GLY A 588 -14.07 6.07 -12.95
N SER A 589 -12.82 5.59 -12.93
CA SER A 589 -12.52 4.16 -12.75
C SER A 589 -12.37 3.77 -11.27
N TYR A 590 -12.75 2.54 -10.95
CA TYR A 590 -12.56 1.98 -9.62
C TYR A 590 -11.09 1.63 -9.38
N CYS A 591 -10.47 2.20 -8.35
CA CYS A 591 -9.08 1.89 -7.99
C CYS A 591 -8.95 1.66 -6.47
N VAL A 592 -8.48 0.47 -6.08
CA VAL A 592 -8.31 0.08 -4.66
C VAL A 592 -7.24 0.88 -3.91
N LEU A 593 -6.29 1.47 -4.64
CA LEU A 593 -5.17 2.25 -4.08
C LEU A 593 -5.48 3.75 -3.98
N ASN A 594 -6.58 4.22 -4.57
CA ASN A 594 -7.07 5.58 -4.35
C ASN A 594 -7.81 5.65 -3.01
N TRP A 595 -7.94 6.87 -2.46
CA TRP A 595 -8.62 7.09 -1.18
C TRP A 595 -10.04 6.51 -1.16
N GLY A 596 -10.84 6.81 -2.18
CA GLY A 596 -12.19 6.29 -2.30
C GLY A 596 -12.85 6.61 -3.63
N ASN A 597 -14.12 6.21 -3.76
CA ASN A 597 -15.00 6.57 -4.87
C ASN A 597 -16.37 7.05 -4.35
N HIS A 598 -17.01 7.93 -5.12
CA HIS A 598 -18.39 8.33 -4.89
C HIS A 598 -19.29 7.54 -5.83
N PHE A 599 -20.27 6.83 -5.28
CA PHE A 599 -21.22 6.09 -6.09
C PHE A 599 -22.55 6.84 -6.13
N TRP A 600 -23.00 7.14 -7.35
CA TRP A 600 -24.22 7.90 -7.60
C TRP A 600 -25.22 7.07 -8.40
N SER A 601 -26.42 6.88 -7.87
CA SER A 601 -27.54 6.35 -8.64
C SER A 601 -28.37 7.53 -9.16
N PRO A 602 -28.71 7.57 -10.46
CA PRO A 602 -29.62 8.58 -11.00
C PRO A 602 -30.94 8.64 -10.20
N ILE A 603 -31.49 9.85 -10.06
CA ILE A 603 -32.68 10.11 -9.24
C ILE A 603 -33.78 10.66 -10.12
N MET A 604 -35.02 10.25 -9.91
CA MET A 604 -36.19 10.86 -10.54
C MET A 604 -36.66 12.08 -9.76
N VAL A 605 -36.85 13.20 -10.45
CA VAL A 605 -37.50 14.39 -9.91
C VAL A 605 -39.00 14.17 -9.92
N THR A 606 -39.65 14.37 -8.78
CA THR A 606 -41.10 14.20 -8.66
C THR A 606 -41.77 15.52 -8.31
N ASN A 607 -42.79 15.87 -9.08
CA ASN A 607 -43.69 16.97 -8.79
C ASN A 607 -45.02 16.41 -8.30
N ILE A 608 -45.33 16.59 -7.01
CA ILE A 608 -46.48 15.95 -6.37
C ILE A 608 -47.31 17.00 -5.63
N ASN A 609 -48.63 16.93 -5.80
CA ASN A 609 -49.58 17.64 -4.94
C ASN A 609 -49.74 16.88 -3.63
N ILE A 610 -49.14 17.38 -2.55
CA ILE A 610 -49.20 16.73 -1.24
C ILE A 610 -50.12 17.54 -0.32
N GLN A 611 -51.04 16.87 0.37
CA GLN A 611 -51.82 17.44 1.46
C GLN A 611 -51.03 17.30 2.77
N ARG A 612 -50.63 18.42 3.37
CA ARG A 612 -50.08 18.46 4.73
C ARG A 612 -50.83 19.51 5.54
N ASN A 613 -51.29 19.14 6.73
CA ASN A 613 -51.94 20.04 7.67
C ASN A 613 -53.16 20.80 7.08
N GLY A 614 -54.02 20.10 6.32
CA GLY A 614 -55.27 20.66 5.78
C GLY A 614 -55.12 21.57 4.55
N SER A 615 -53.91 21.75 4.01
CA SER A 615 -53.65 22.52 2.78
C SER A 615 -52.99 21.64 1.71
N THR A 616 -53.42 21.82 0.45
CA THR A 616 -52.80 21.23 -0.74
C THR A 616 -51.69 22.14 -1.26
N SER A 617 -50.45 21.65 -1.33
CA SER A 617 -49.34 22.38 -1.97
C SER A 617 -48.66 21.53 -3.04
N LYS A 618 -48.24 22.18 -4.13
CA LYS A 618 -47.32 21.60 -5.12
C LYS A 618 -45.91 21.55 -4.53
N GLU A 619 -45.36 20.35 -4.37
CA GLU A 619 -44.01 20.12 -3.86
C GLU A 619 -43.15 19.47 -4.96
N LEU A 620 -41.97 20.03 -5.21
CA LEU A 620 -40.94 19.41 -6.05
C LEU A 620 -39.96 18.73 -5.11
N ALA A 621 -39.78 17.41 -5.26
CA ALA A 621 -38.99 16.59 -4.35
C ALA A 621 -37.94 15.75 -5.08
N VAL A 622 -36.75 15.67 -4.47
CA VAL A 622 -35.62 14.84 -4.90
C VAL A 622 -35.12 14.04 -3.71
N GLN A 623 -34.91 12.75 -3.90
CA GLN A 623 -34.36 11.87 -2.87
C GLN A 623 -33.05 11.25 -3.35
N PRO A 624 -31.88 11.84 -3.00
CA PRO A 624 -30.62 11.36 -3.52
C PRO A 624 -30.22 10.02 -2.97
N ARG A 625 -29.63 9.22 -3.84
CA ARG A 625 -29.15 7.89 -3.53
C ARG A 625 -27.66 7.79 -3.88
N ASN A 626 -26.83 7.90 -2.86
CA ASN A 626 -25.40 7.92 -3.03
C ASN A 626 -24.64 7.41 -1.81
N ALA A 627 -23.37 7.08 -2.02
CA ALA A 627 -22.44 6.77 -0.93
C ALA A 627 -21.01 7.10 -1.34
N HIS A 628 -20.29 7.76 -0.42
CA HIS A 628 -18.84 7.88 -0.47
C HIS A 628 -18.22 6.68 0.23
N ILE A 629 -17.30 5.99 -0.44
CA ILE A 629 -16.70 4.76 0.09
C ILE A 629 -15.18 4.89 0.02
N CYS A 630 -14.52 4.70 1.16
CA CYS A 630 -13.06 4.69 1.23
C CYS A 630 -12.51 3.27 1.00
N HIS A 631 -11.37 3.19 0.30
CA HIS A 631 -10.71 1.94 -0.05
C HIS A 631 -9.31 1.82 0.51
N CYS A 632 -8.49 2.87 0.42
CA CYS A 632 -7.08 2.85 0.81
C CYS A 632 -6.87 3.38 2.24
N PRO A 633 -6.34 2.56 3.18
CA PRO A 633 -6.18 2.94 4.58
C PRO A 633 -4.86 3.67 4.88
N ILE A 634 -4.54 4.73 4.12
CA ILE A 634 -3.31 5.51 4.30
C ILE A 634 -3.65 7.00 4.33
N THR A 635 -3.25 7.67 5.40
CA THR A 635 -3.35 9.14 5.46
C THR A 635 -2.45 9.72 6.55
N GLY A 636 -1.93 10.92 6.33
CA GLY A 636 -1.23 11.69 7.35
C GLY A 636 -1.98 12.98 7.69
N LEU A 637 -1.92 13.34 8.97
CA LEU A 637 -2.59 14.50 9.54
C LEU A 637 -1.56 15.47 10.12
N ILE A 638 -1.66 16.73 9.72
CA ILE A 638 -0.85 17.83 10.25
C ILE A 638 -1.77 18.91 10.80
N TRP A 639 -1.63 19.22 12.08
CA TRP A 639 -2.31 20.35 12.69
C TRP A 639 -1.43 21.60 12.59
N VAL A 640 -1.88 22.59 11.84
CA VAL A 640 -1.16 23.84 11.68
C VAL A 640 -1.67 24.87 12.70
N LYS A 641 -0.76 25.34 13.55
CA LYS A 641 -1.01 26.29 14.66
C LYS A 641 -0.21 27.58 14.43
N GLY A 642 -0.78 28.73 14.78
CA GLY A 642 -0.08 30.03 14.76
C GLY A 642 -0.17 30.84 13.46
N ILE A 643 -0.88 30.38 12.42
CA ILE A 643 -1.02 31.16 11.16
C ILE A 643 -1.67 32.54 11.40
N THR A 644 -2.72 32.62 12.23
CA THR A 644 -3.41 33.90 12.50
C THR A 644 -2.51 34.89 13.22
N LYS A 645 -1.75 34.43 14.22
CA LYS A 645 -0.76 35.27 14.92
C LYS A 645 0.35 35.74 13.98
N LEU A 646 0.84 34.88 13.08
CA LEU A 646 1.81 35.29 12.05
C LEU A 646 1.27 36.42 11.16
N VAL A 647 0.00 36.32 10.75
CA VAL A 647 -0.65 37.34 9.91
C VAL A 647 -0.86 38.65 10.67
N GLU A 648 -1.33 38.58 11.91
CA GLU A 648 -1.64 39.75 12.73
C GLU A 648 -0.38 40.46 13.27
N GLU A 649 0.62 39.72 13.73
CA GLU A 649 1.81 40.30 14.38
C GLU A 649 2.93 40.63 13.41
N LYS A 650 3.14 39.82 12.36
CA LYS A 650 4.30 39.95 11.46
C LYS A 650 3.97 40.42 10.05
N LEU A 651 2.79 40.14 9.51
CA LEU A 651 2.40 40.61 8.15
C LEU A 651 1.60 41.92 8.16
N ALA A 652 1.16 42.39 9.32
CA ALA A 652 0.59 43.72 9.46
C ALA A 652 1.65 44.78 9.14
N TYR A 653 1.39 45.62 8.13
CA TYR A 653 2.13 46.86 7.91
C TYR A 653 1.86 47.79 9.10
N ASN A 654 2.66 47.67 10.16
CA ASN A 654 2.71 48.69 11.20
C ASN A 654 3.40 49.92 10.60
N VAL A 655 2.62 50.83 10.02
CA VAL A 655 3.09 52.18 9.70
C VAL A 655 3.20 52.91 11.03
N SER A 656 4.36 52.84 11.67
CA SER A 656 4.68 53.75 12.76
C SER A 656 4.89 55.13 12.16
N VAL A 657 3.89 56.00 12.25
CA VAL A 657 4.09 57.43 11.98
C VAL A 657 4.84 58.01 13.18
N GLU A 658 6.17 58.12 13.07
CA GLU A 658 6.92 58.98 13.99
C GLU A 658 6.62 60.44 13.66
N GLN A 659 5.80 61.09 14.50
CA GLN A 659 5.72 62.53 14.53
C GLN A 659 6.35 63.02 15.84
N ASN A 660 7.53 63.63 15.73
CA ASN A 660 8.23 64.37 16.79
C ASN A 660 8.39 63.65 18.15
N GLY A 661 9.11 62.53 18.16
CA GLY A 661 9.89 62.11 19.34
C GLY A 661 9.12 61.64 20.57
N GLN A 662 7.82 61.32 20.48
CA GLN A 662 7.11 60.58 21.51
C GLN A 662 6.42 59.34 20.92
N LYS A 663 6.74 58.16 21.46
CA LYS A 663 6.03 56.91 21.15
C LYS A 663 4.64 56.97 21.79
N GLN A 664 3.60 57.16 20.98
CA GLN A 664 2.23 56.85 21.39
C GLN A 664 1.94 55.38 21.05
N THR A 665 1.57 54.62 22.08
CA THR A 665 0.93 53.32 21.94
C THR A 665 -0.58 53.59 21.90
N GLU A 666 -1.21 53.57 20.73
CA GLU A 666 -2.67 53.46 20.65
C GLU A 666 -3.06 52.44 19.59
N GLY A 667 -3.71 51.37 20.05
CA GLY A 667 -4.50 50.48 19.22
C GLY A 667 -5.76 51.21 18.76
N GLY A 668 -6.00 51.21 17.45
CA GLY A 668 -7.17 51.81 16.85
C GLY A 668 -7.33 51.32 15.42
N VAL A 669 -8.24 50.38 15.23
CA VAL A 669 -8.66 49.87 13.92
C VAL A 669 -9.11 51.04 13.04
N ALA A 670 -8.51 51.17 11.86
CA ALA A 670 -8.91 52.15 10.86
C ALA A 670 -10.31 51.81 10.33
N GLY A 671 -11.33 52.52 10.82
CA GLY A 671 -12.70 52.34 10.32
C GLY A 671 -13.78 52.89 11.24
N ASN A 672 -13.69 54.17 11.64
CA ASN A 672 -14.86 54.88 12.16
C ASN A 672 -14.73 56.37 11.88
N VAL A 673 -15.31 56.82 10.76
CA VAL A 673 -15.61 58.23 10.52
C VAL A 673 -17.13 58.38 10.60
N ALA A 674 -17.62 58.53 11.83
CA ALA A 674 -18.94 59.10 12.11
C ALA A 674 -18.72 60.24 13.11
N GLY A 675 -18.42 61.43 12.59
CA GLY A 675 -18.28 62.65 13.37
C GLY A 675 -19.63 63.31 13.54
N ASP A 676 -20.24 63.14 14.71
CA ASP A 676 -21.40 63.93 15.15
C ASP A 676 -20.87 65.17 15.88
N GLY A 677 -20.72 66.27 15.14
CA GLY A 677 -20.26 67.57 15.63
C GLY A 677 -21.43 68.49 15.92
N LYS A 678 -21.80 68.63 17.20
CA LYS A 678 -22.68 69.71 17.68
C LYS A 678 -21.96 71.05 17.60
N ASP A 679 -22.36 71.89 16.65
CA ASP A 679 -22.08 73.32 16.68
C ASP A 679 -23.27 74.11 17.20
N LYS A 680 -23.00 74.90 18.26
CA LYS A 680 -23.87 75.97 18.76
C LYS A 680 -23.64 77.24 17.94
N ALA A 681 -24.68 77.72 17.27
CA ALA A 681 -24.94 79.14 16.98
C ALA A 681 -26.47 79.25 16.92
N GLY A 682 -27.18 80.09 17.67
CA GLY A 682 -26.96 81.51 17.87
C GLY A 682 -28.13 82.24 17.19
N LYS A 683 -29.12 82.65 18.01
CA LYS A 683 -30.42 83.27 17.73
C LYS A 683 -31.62 82.33 17.60
#